data_AF-A0A370PS91-F1
#
_entry.id   AF-A0A370PS91-F1
#
_cell.length_a   1.000
_cell.length_b   1.000
_cell.length_c   1.000
_cell.angle_alpha   90.00
_cell.angle_beta   90.00
_cell.angle_gamma   90.00
#
_symmetry.space_group_name_H-M   'P 1'
#
loop_
_entity.id
_entity.type
_entity.pdbx_description
1 polymer ?
#
loop_
_entity_poly.entity_id
_entity_poly.type
_entity_poly.pdbx_seq_one_letter_code
_entity_poly.pdbx_strand_id
1 'polypeptide(L)'
;MRILPLLITYLFLPIITAKFSPICIRVLGALTGRPNDLFTKFQREICDQGCQPTVPHWDLWTRNNTFLPAVRSLMKHVDNPRQEEAMVRLGDDVADVIKRQCGPLLQGRDICSDDETLAAFGTCFKKGFVRAALTNLPTLLPLASEEVSSLGKPTKAKTYDRTRKWLRRLVYLSLATGTVYVLDTQFYASSLTRTARTFSLGLLVALDYKINFRPNPPLARDINAVHTRNAERLSDLLRHNGGLYLKIGQAIAMQSAILPPEFQKMFSRMFDDAPQNDWKDVDKVIREDFGRSVEEVFGVSFTGEPGKGVMERTARASASVAQVHWARLPDGREVAIKIQKREIAQQLKWDLWAFKVVAWIYSRTFDIPFYSLVPYVSERLSLETDFENEADNSENMARLVAGEPRLRGRVYIPKVHRELSSKRVMTAEWIEGVRLWDKDSITRTWRGGWRSGTPGCHGTPLDARNAEDPVAKVARNPSLTTKIKPERDHWRGGYARAGLGLSLKEVMTTMVDLFSAQMFLWGIVHCDPHPGNIFIRRTPSGHPELVLIDHGLYIHMDTEFRHQYARFWKALLTFDNTTLNSIVRGWGVQNADLFASATLMRPYRGGDLSTHRSFEGLSKSERATRHYEMQQAARKAIRDILGDESKWPRPLIFIGRNLRIVQANNQFLGSPVNRIKITGTWASRALVESPDLSASERLRNFGRHLLFRVVLFSTDLFFWFTKVRQFLRLGGGMEDSIEAQMQGMAKDMGVELSQNVFEG
;
A
#
# COMPACT_ATOMS: atom_id res chain seq x y z
N MET A 1 16.08 3.19 -23.24
CA MET A 1 17.13 2.35 -22.62
C MET A 1 18.55 2.88 -22.93
N ARG A 2 18.88 4.15 -22.63
CA ARG A 2 20.20 4.76 -22.96
C ARG A 2 20.78 5.74 -21.92
N ILE A 3 20.31 5.72 -20.67
CA ILE A 3 20.75 6.71 -19.65
C ILE A 3 21.47 6.03 -18.46
N LEU A 4 21.22 4.75 -18.20
CA LEU A 4 21.81 4.03 -17.07
C LEU A 4 23.34 3.75 -17.19
N PRO A 5 23.92 3.48 -18.38
CA PRO A 5 25.37 3.28 -18.51
C PRO A 5 26.19 4.57 -18.32
N LEU A 6 25.58 5.73 -18.57
CA LEU A 6 26.21 7.06 -18.49
C LEU A 6 26.34 7.57 -17.04
N LEU A 7 25.46 7.13 -16.13
CA LEU A 7 25.51 7.51 -14.72
C LEU A 7 26.57 6.72 -13.95
N ILE A 8 26.77 5.44 -14.29
CA ILE A 8 27.76 4.58 -13.62
C ILE A 8 29.19 4.98 -14.03
N THR A 9 29.39 5.43 -15.27
CA THR A 9 30.69 5.95 -15.73
C THR A 9 31.04 7.31 -15.11
N TYR A 10 30.06 8.13 -14.74
CA TYR A 10 30.31 9.43 -14.09
C TYR A 10 30.63 9.33 -12.59
N LEU A 11 30.17 8.29 -11.91
CA LEU A 11 30.34 8.11 -10.46
C LEU A 11 31.69 7.52 -10.05
N PHE A 12 32.41 6.83 -10.94
CA PHE A 12 33.65 6.11 -10.60
C PHE A 12 34.93 6.70 -11.23
N LEU A 13 34.84 7.70 -12.11
CA LEU A 13 36.01 8.33 -12.73
C LEU A 13 36.95 9.12 -11.77
N PRO A 14 36.51 9.69 -10.63
CA PRO A 14 37.41 10.46 -9.77
C PRO A 14 38.38 9.62 -8.91
N ILE A 15 38.17 8.30 -8.80
CA ILE A 15 38.91 7.46 -7.83
C ILE A 15 40.17 6.84 -8.46
N ILE A 16 40.25 6.74 -9.78
CA ILE A 16 41.42 6.17 -10.49
C ILE A 16 42.48 7.23 -10.84
N THR A 17 42.12 8.51 -10.88
CA THR A 17 43.03 9.61 -11.28
C THR A 17 43.98 10.09 -10.18
N ALA A 18 43.89 9.56 -8.95
CA ALA A 18 44.64 10.05 -7.80
C ALA A 18 46.03 9.40 -7.58
N LYS A 19 46.45 8.42 -8.39
CA LYS A 19 47.75 7.73 -8.19
C LYS A 19 48.71 7.70 -9.39
N PHE A 20 48.39 8.36 -10.50
CA PHE A 20 49.30 8.41 -11.66
C PHE A 20 49.49 9.84 -12.16
N SER A 21 50.75 10.27 -12.28
CA SER A 21 51.10 11.55 -12.90
C SER A 21 50.50 11.62 -14.32
N PRO A 22 49.97 12.78 -14.76
CA PRO A 22 49.42 12.95 -16.12
C PRO A 22 50.40 12.55 -17.23
N ILE A 23 51.70 12.61 -16.95
CA ILE A 23 52.79 12.21 -17.85
C ILE A 23 52.83 10.67 -17.99
N CYS A 24 52.67 9.93 -16.89
CA CYS A 24 52.62 8.46 -16.90
C CYS A 24 51.40 7.95 -17.70
N ILE A 25 50.26 8.63 -17.59
CA ILE A 25 49.04 8.32 -18.36
C ILE A 25 49.22 8.61 -19.86
N ARG A 26 49.94 9.68 -20.24
CA ARG A 26 50.26 9.97 -21.64
C ARG A 26 51.25 8.98 -22.25
N VAL A 27 52.28 8.59 -21.49
CA VAL A 27 53.26 7.58 -21.92
C VAL A 27 52.58 6.21 -22.08
N LEU A 28 51.72 5.79 -21.13
CA LEU A 28 50.90 4.58 -21.29
C LEU A 28 49.95 4.68 -22.48
N GLY A 29 49.31 5.82 -22.69
CA GLY A 29 48.42 6.05 -23.85
C GLY A 29 49.16 5.96 -25.18
N ALA A 30 50.38 6.51 -25.27
CA ALA A 30 51.21 6.42 -26.46
C ALA A 30 51.72 4.99 -26.73
N LEU A 31 52.11 4.26 -25.67
CA LEU A 31 52.58 2.87 -25.78
C LEU A 31 51.48 1.87 -26.12
N THR A 32 50.23 2.14 -25.71
CA THR A 32 49.09 1.24 -25.97
C THR A 32 48.48 1.41 -27.36
N GLY A 33 48.56 2.60 -27.96
CA GLY A 33 48.03 2.87 -29.30
C GLY A 33 48.96 2.46 -30.45
N ARG A 34 50.28 2.65 -30.27
CA ARG A 34 51.27 2.45 -31.36
C ARG A 34 51.32 1.04 -31.98
N PRO A 35 51.12 -0.07 -31.24
CA PRO A 35 51.10 -1.40 -31.84
C PRO A 35 49.99 -1.59 -32.88
N ASN A 36 48.85 -0.89 -32.72
CA ASN A 36 47.77 -0.93 -33.71
C ASN A 36 48.19 -0.24 -35.00
N ASP A 37 48.71 0.98 -34.91
CA ASP A 37 49.14 1.75 -36.07
C ASP A 37 50.24 1.03 -36.87
N LEU A 38 51.19 0.42 -36.14
CA LEU A 38 52.28 -0.31 -36.77
C LEU A 38 51.80 -1.56 -37.50
N PHE A 39 50.90 -2.31 -36.87
CA PHE A 39 50.33 -3.51 -37.48
C PHE A 39 49.50 -3.18 -38.72
N THR A 40 48.69 -2.12 -38.65
CA THR A 40 47.91 -1.64 -39.80
C THR A 40 48.82 -1.14 -40.92
N LYS A 41 49.96 -0.52 -40.60
CA LYS A 41 50.93 -0.07 -41.61
C LYS A 41 51.62 -1.25 -42.30
N PHE A 42 52.05 -2.26 -41.55
CA PHE A 42 52.63 -3.47 -42.15
C PHE A 42 51.63 -4.22 -43.03
N GLN A 43 50.39 -4.37 -42.56
CA GLN A 43 49.33 -4.97 -43.36
C GLN A 43 49.19 -4.25 -44.70
N ARG A 44 49.12 -2.91 -44.67
CA ARG A 44 48.99 -2.10 -45.89
C ARG A 44 50.21 -2.14 -46.82
N GLU A 45 51.41 -2.09 -46.27
CA GLU A 45 52.64 -1.95 -47.06
C GLU A 45 53.23 -3.28 -47.52
N ILE A 46 52.94 -4.38 -46.81
CA ILE A 46 53.54 -5.70 -47.06
C ILE A 46 52.47 -6.73 -47.43
N CYS A 47 51.45 -6.95 -46.58
CA CYS A 47 50.43 -7.97 -46.85
C CYS A 47 49.56 -7.61 -48.06
N ASP A 48 49.04 -6.39 -48.12
CA ASP A 48 48.15 -5.93 -49.21
C ASP A 48 48.87 -5.85 -50.56
N GLN A 49 50.21 -5.84 -50.58
CA GLN A 49 51.05 -5.91 -51.78
C GLN A 49 51.33 -7.36 -52.24
N GLY A 50 50.75 -8.36 -51.57
CA GLY A 50 50.87 -9.78 -51.92
C GLY A 50 52.17 -10.46 -51.51
N CYS A 51 52.94 -9.89 -50.57
CA CYS A 51 54.16 -10.49 -50.07
C CYS A 51 53.87 -11.63 -49.07
N GLN A 52 54.78 -12.61 -48.96
CA GLN A 52 54.69 -13.74 -48.02
C GLN A 52 55.73 -13.63 -46.88
N PRO A 53 55.55 -12.71 -45.91
CA PRO A 53 56.55 -12.45 -44.88
C PRO A 53 56.52 -13.49 -43.74
N THR A 54 57.69 -13.87 -43.26
CA THR A 54 57.85 -14.72 -42.07
C THR A 54 58.16 -13.85 -40.84
N VAL A 55 58.17 -14.45 -39.64
CA VAL A 55 58.48 -13.72 -38.39
C VAL A 55 59.80 -12.95 -38.43
N PRO A 56 60.90 -13.50 -38.98
CA PRO A 56 62.13 -12.73 -39.17
C PRO A 56 61.97 -11.51 -40.08
N HIS A 57 61.17 -11.61 -41.15
CA HIS A 57 60.89 -10.46 -42.04
C HIS A 57 60.11 -9.36 -41.31
N TRP A 58 59.13 -9.76 -40.50
CA TRP A 58 58.39 -8.82 -39.64
C TRP A 58 59.29 -8.13 -38.62
N ASP A 59 60.17 -8.88 -37.95
CA ASP A 59 61.11 -8.35 -36.95
C ASP A 59 62.07 -7.33 -37.58
N LEU A 60 62.62 -7.65 -38.75
CA LEU A 60 63.53 -6.77 -39.48
C LEU A 60 62.80 -5.50 -40.00
N TRP A 61 61.57 -5.66 -40.50
CA TRP A 61 60.77 -4.54 -40.98
C TRP A 61 60.37 -3.58 -39.85
N THR A 62 59.92 -4.10 -38.71
CA THR A 62 59.56 -3.28 -37.54
C THR A 62 60.78 -2.61 -36.91
N ARG A 63 61.94 -3.28 -36.90
CA ARG A 63 63.20 -2.66 -36.47
C ARG A 63 63.58 -1.46 -37.33
N ASN A 64 63.48 -1.57 -38.66
CA ASN A 64 63.84 -0.48 -39.58
C ASN A 64 62.81 0.64 -39.68
N ASN A 65 61.51 0.34 -39.57
CA ASN A 65 60.45 1.33 -39.76
C ASN A 65 59.95 1.98 -38.48
N THR A 66 60.32 1.43 -37.32
CA THR A 66 59.83 1.90 -36.02
C THR A 66 60.98 2.14 -35.06
N PHE A 67 61.75 1.09 -34.79
CA PHE A 67 62.70 1.11 -33.68
C PHE A 67 63.93 1.98 -33.97
N LEU A 68 64.64 1.73 -35.08
CA LEU A 68 65.84 2.47 -35.46
C LEU A 68 65.58 3.96 -35.77
N PRO A 69 64.50 4.36 -36.46
CA PRO A 69 64.18 5.78 -36.66
C PRO A 69 63.85 6.49 -35.35
N ALA A 70 63.14 5.82 -34.43
CA ALA A 70 62.85 6.38 -33.12
C ALA A 70 64.12 6.57 -32.29
N VAL A 71 65.01 5.55 -32.25
CA VAL A 71 66.31 5.64 -31.57
C VAL A 71 67.17 6.74 -32.21
N ARG A 72 67.32 6.79 -33.54
CA ARG A 72 68.09 7.85 -34.23
C ARG A 72 67.52 9.25 -34.01
N SER A 73 66.20 9.41 -33.93
CA SER A 73 65.57 10.70 -33.66
C SER A 73 65.78 11.16 -32.22
N LEU A 74 65.80 10.24 -31.26
CA LEU A 74 66.06 10.53 -29.85
C LEU A 74 67.56 10.78 -29.58
N MET A 75 68.43 10.00 -30.20
CA MET A 75 69.89 10.14 -30.03
C MET A 75 70.47 11.37 -30.72
N LYS A 76 69.69 12.08 -31.56
CA LYS A 76 70.18 13.29 -32.23
C LYS A 76 70.55 14.41 -31.25
N HIS A 77 70.04 14.35 -30.02
CA HIS A 77 70.18 15.40 -28.99
C HIS A 77 70.68 14.87 -27.63
N VAL A 78 71.17 13.63 -27.55
CA VAL A 78 71.57 12.97 -26.30
C VAL A 78 72.90 12.24 -26.49
N ASP A 79 73.98 12.75 -25.89
CA ASP A 79 75.33 12.16 -25.97
C ASP A 79 75.61 11.31 -24.71
N ASN A 80 74.95 10.15 -24.59
CA ASN A 80 75.15 9.23 -23.46
C ASN A 80 75.06 7.74 -23.88
N PRO A 81 76.20 7.01 -23.96
CA PRO A 81 76.26 5.66 -24.49
C PRO A 81 75.52 4.59 -23.67
N ARG A 82 75.24 4.81 -22.37
CA ARG A 82 74.46 3.86 -21.56
C ARG A 82 72.97 3.83 -21.93
N GLN A 83 72.46 4.89 -22.56
CA GLN A 83 71.04 5.04 -22.88
C GLN A 83 70.69 4.40 -24.23
N GLU A 84 71.64 4.36 -25.17
CA GLU A 84 71.52 3.62 -26.42
C GLU A 84 71.38 2.12 -26.16
N GLU A 85 72.24 1.57 -25.29
CA GLU A 85 72.24 0.14 -24.94
C GLU A 85 70.93 -0.31 -24.30
N ALA A 86 70.33 0.50 -23.41
CA ALA A 86 69.06 0.19 -22.75
C ALA A 86 67.87 0.18 -23.72
N MET A 87 67.86 1.08 -24.71
CA MET A 87 66.83 1.06 -25.74
C MET A 87 67.02 -0.13 -26.68
N VAL A 88 68.22 -0.38 -27.20
CA VAL A 88 68.49 -1.53 -28.07
C VAL A 88 68.06 -2.84 -27.40
N ARG A 89 68.35 -2.99 -26.11
CA ARG A 89 67.95 -4.15 -25.31
C ARG A 89 66.42 -4.31 -25.19
N LEU A 90 65.68 -3.22 -25.07
CA LEU A 90 64.20 -3.23 -25.12
C LEU A 90 63.68 -3.72 -26.48
N GLY A 91 64.32 -3.29 -27.58
CA GLY A 91 63.99 -3.75 -28.92
C GLY A 91 64.22 -5.26 -29.06
N ASP A 92 65.35 -5.75 -28.56
CA ASP A 92 65.71 -7.17 -28.58
C ASP A 92 64.77 -8.02 -27.70
N ASP A 93 64.39 -7.53 -26.52
CA ASP A 93 63.42 -8.19 -25.63
C ASP A 93 62.03 -8.32 -26.27
N VAL A 94 61.57 -7.27 -26.97
CA VAL A 94 60.30 -7.30 -27.71
C VAL A 94 60.36 -8.31 -28.87
N ALA A 95 61.46 -8.33 -29.62
CA ALA A 95 61.68 -9.29 -30.71
C ALA A 95 61.68 -10.74 -30.20
N ASP A 96 62.31 -11.00 -29.07
CA ASP A 96 62.38 -12.34 -28.45
C ASP A 96 61.01 -12.83 -27.97
N VAL A 97 60.20 -11.94 -27.38
CA VAL A 97 58.82 -12.26 -26.98
C VAL A 97 57.97 -12.66 -28.19
N ILE A 98 58.10 -11.94 -29.31
CA ILE A 98 57.33 -12.23 -30.53
C ILE A 98 57.77 -13.55 -31.15
N LYS A 99 59.08 -13.80 -31.27
CA LYS A 99 59.61 -15.05 -31.84
C LYS A 99 59.18 -16.28 -31.03
N ARG A 100 59.25 -16.22 -29.70
CA ARG A 100 58.94 -17.37 -28.83
C ARG A 100 57.44 -17.60 -28.63
N GLN A 101 56.63 -16.54 -28.53
CA GLN A 101 55.22 -16.67 -28.19
C GLN A 101 54.28 -16.59 -29.40
N CYS A 102 54.59 -15.73 -30.38
CA CYS A 102 53.72 -15.52 -31.54
C CYS A 102 54.17 -16.33 -32.75
N GLY A 103 55.47 -16.66 -32.87
CA GLY A 103 55.98 -17.47 -33.98
C GLY A 103 55.37 -18.88 -34.11
N PRO A 104 55.21 -19.67 -33.02
CA PRO A 104 54.59 -20.99 -33.09
C PRO A 104 53.15 -20.99 -33.59
N LEU A 105 52.43 -19.85 -33.48
CA LEU A 105 51.05 -19.73 -33.95
C LEU A 105 50.94 -19.83 -35.48
N LEU A 106 52.01 -19.54 -36.21
CA LEU A 106 52.01 -19.55 -37.67
C LEU A 106 52.18 -20.96 -38.26
N GLN A 107 52.59 -21.96 -37.46
CA GLN A 107 52.75 -23.37 -37.88
C GLN A 107 53.51 -23.56 -39.22
N GLY A 108 54.51 -22.71 -39.49
CA GLY A 108 55.30 -22.75 -40.73
C GLY A 108 54.72 -21.98 -41.93
N ARG A 109 53.55 -21.34 -41.79
CA ARG A 109 52.94 -20.44 -42.78
C ARG A 109 53.50 -19.01 -42.66
N ASP A 110 53.33 -18.21 -43.69
CA ASP A 110 53.64 -16.79 -43.66
C ASP A 110 52.54 -15.98 -42.93
N ILE A 111 52.91 -14.79 -42.44
CA ILE A 111 52.06 -13.97 -41.56
C ILE A 111 50.79 -13.48 -42.28
N CYS A 112 50.84 -13.31 -43.60
CA CYS A 112 49.74 -12.77 -44.40
C CYS A 112 48.95 -13.88 -45.13
N SER A 113 49.12 -15.14 -44.73
CA SER A 113 48.55 -16.30 -45.43
C SER A 113 47.02 -16.33 -45.48
N ASP A 114 46.36 -15.90 -44.40
CA ASP A 114 44.91 -15.71 -44.34
C ASP A 114 44.53 -14.68 -43.26
N ASP A 115 43.33 -14.10 -43.37
CA ASP A 115 42.86 -13.02 -42.50
C ASP A 115 42.77 -13.43 -41.02
N GLU A 116 42.50 -14.71 -40.74
CA GLU A 116 42.40 -15.23 -39.37
C GLU A 116 43.79 -15.37 -38.74
N THR A 117 44.76 -15.92 -39.50
CA THR A 117 46.17 -16.00 -39.10
C THR A 117 46.78 -14.61 -38.89
N LEU A 118 46.49 -13.66 -39.79
CA LEU A 118 46.94 -12.28 -39.68
C LEU A 118 46.35 -11.60 -38.43
N ALA A 119 45.06 -11.74 -38.18
CA ALA A 119 44.39 -11.17 -37.00
C ALA A 119 44.90 -11.81 -35.69
N ALA A 120 45.14 -13.11 -35.68
CA ALA A 120 45.67 -13.85 -34.54
C ALA A 120 47.11 -13.41 -34.21
N PHE A 121 47.98 -13.32 -35.22
CA PHE A 121 49.34 -12.83 -35.03
C PHE A 121 49.36 -11.36 -34.57
N GLY A 122 48.52 -10.51 -35.17
CA GLY A 122 48.38 -9.10 -34.76
C GLY A 122 47.90 -8.94 -33.33
N THR A 123 46.97 -9.77 -32.88
CA THR A 123 46.49 -9.77 -31.48
C THR A 123 47.58 -10.23 -30.51
N CYS A 124 48.34 -11.28 -30.88
CA CYS A 124 49.47 -11.76 -30.10
C CYS A 124 50.56 -10.69 -29.97
N PHE A 125 50.94 -10.05 -31.08
CA PHE A 125 51.92 -8.96 -31.12
C PHE A 125 51.52 -7.80 -30.20
N LYS A 126 50.28 -7.31 -30.30
CA LYS A 126 49.79 -6.18 -29.49
C LYS A 126 49.91 -6.48 -28.00
N LYS A 127 49.53 -7.70 -27.60
CA LYS A 127 49.61 -8.14 -26.20
C LYS A 127 51.06 -8.31 -25.73
N GLY A 128 51.92 -8.89 -26.56
CA GLY A 128 53.35 -9.08 -26.30
C GLY A 128 54.11 -7.76 -26.17
N PHE A 129 53.86 -6.81 -27.08
CA PHE A 129 54.50 -5.49 -27.09
C PHE A 129 54.17 -4.69 -25.83
N VAL A 130 52.88 -4.59 -25.47
CA VAL A 130 52.46 -3.86 -24.26
C VAL A 130 53.07 -4.49 -23.02
N ARG A 131 53.17 -5.82 -22.96
CA ARG A 131 53.80 -6.52 -21.84
C ARG A 131 55.30 -6.20 -21.73
N ALA A 132 56.05 -6.30 -22.82
CA ALA A 132 57.49 -6.00 -22.82
C ALA A 132 57.78 -4.51 -22.51
N ALA A 133 56.97 -3.60 -23.04
CA ALA A 133 57.07 -2.16 -22.76
C ALA A 133 56.77 -1.84 -21.28
N LEU A 134 55.81 -2.53 -20.65
CA LEU A 134 55.51 -2.36 -19.23
C LEU A 134 56.65 -2.89 -18.33
N THR A 135 57.30 -3.98 -18.70
CA THR A 135 58.43 -4.54 -17.92
C THR A 135 59.62 -3.59 -17.87
N ASN A 136 59.90 -2.89 -18.97
CA ASN A 136 60.99 -1.93 -19.09
C ASN A 136 60.58 -0.47 -18.76
N LEU A 137 59.32 -0.24 -18.40
CA LEU A 137 58.77 1.07 -18.06
C LEU A 137 59.56 1.81 -16.95
N PRO A 138 60.06 1.15 -15.88
CA PRO A 138 60.86 1.84 -14.86
C PRO A 138 62.15 2.46 -15.41
N THR A 139 62.75 1.83 -16.42
CA THR A 139 63.98 2.28 -17.08
C THR A 139 63.71 3.41 -18.10
N LEU A 140 62.50 3.45 -18.66
CA LEU A 140 62.07 4.46 -19.66
C LEU A 140 61.49 5.73 -19.03
N LEU A 141 61.02 5.66 -17.79
CA LEU A 141 60.40 6.78 -17.05
C LEU A 141 61.30 8.03 -16.88
N PRO A 142 62.62 7.92 -16.64
CA PRO A 142 63.52 9.08 -16.57
C PRO A 142 63.76 9.78 -17.93
N LEU A 143 63.47 9.11 -19.06
CA LEU A 143 63.65 9.66 -20.41
C LEU A 143 62.50 10.59 -20.85
N ALA A 144 61.39 10.64 -20.10
CA ALA A 144 60.23 11.50 -20.37
C ALA A 144 60.24 12.80 -19.54
N SER A 145 61.30 13.06 -18.77
CA SER A 145 61.35 14.14 -17.78
C SER A 145 62.29 15.32 -18.07
N GLU A 146 62.95 15.41 -19.24
CA GLU A 146 63.76 16.60 -19.56
C GLU A 146 63.40 17.22 -20.91
N GLU A 147 62.71 18.37 -20.84
CA GLU A 147 63.16 19.65 -21.39
C GLU A 147 62.12 20.73 -21.01
N VAL A 148 62.37 21.46 -19.92
CA VAL A 148 61.74 22.77 -19.67
C VAL A 148 62.81 23.82 -19.88
N SER A 149 63.17 24.04 -21.15
CA SER A 149 63.98 25.18 -21.56
C SER A 149 63.55 25.67 -22.95
N SER A 150 62.30 26.12 -23.06
CA SER A 150 61.87 27.19 -23.97
C SER A 150 60.34 27.27 -24.03
N LEU A 151 59.75 28.35 -23.51
CA LEU A 151 58.40 28.91 -23.79
C LEU A 151 58.16 29.93 -22.65
N GLY A 152 58.38 31.23 -22.85
CA GLY A 152 57.47 32.09 -23.60
C GLY A 152 56.39 32.65 -22.65
N LYS A 153 56.21 33.98 -22.62
CA LYS A 153 55.40 34.77 -21.65
C LYS A 153 54.09 34.10 -21.15
N PRO A 154 53.67 34.39 -19.89
CA PRO A 154 52.52 33.74 -19.26
C PRO A 154 51.23 33.88 -20.08
N THR A 155 50.66 32.74 -20.47
CA THR A 155 49.32 32.67 -21.06
C THR A 155 48.28 32.92 -19.96
N LYS A 156 47.30 33.79 -20.21
CA LYS A 156 46.22 34.08 -19.25
C LYS A 156 45.54 32.78 -18.80
N ALA A 157 45.22 32.70 -17.50
CA ALA A 157 44.58 31.54 -16.88
C ALA A 157 43.36 31.07 -17.69
N LYS A 158 43.30 29.77 -18.02
CA LYS A 158 42.12 29.18 -18.67
C LYS A 158 40.92 29.33 -17.74
N THR A 159 39.95 30.15 -18.12
CA THR A 159 38.66 30.23 -17.44
C THR A 159 37.82 29.00 -17.81
N TYR A 160 37.54 28.13 -16.85
CA TYR A 160 36.65 26.99 -17.04
C TYR A 160 35.18 27.46 -17.01
N ASP A 161 34.74 28.17 -18.03
CA ASP A 161 33.37 28.70 -18.08
C ASP A 161 32.32 27.59 -18.07
N ARG A 162 32.64 26.39 -18.58
CA ARG A 162 31.71 25.24 -18.58
C ARG A 162 31.47 24.69 -17.17
N THR A 163 32.49 24.50 -16.34
CA THR A 163 32.29 24.03 -14.96
C THR A 163 31.60 25.10 -14.11
N ARG A 164 31.93 26.38 -14.31
CA ARG A 164 31.22 27.49 -13.65
C ARG A 164 29.76 27.60 -14.07
N LYS A 165 29.42 27.32 -15.34
CA LYS A 165 28.04 27.24 -15.83
C LYS A 165 27.28 26.06 -15.23
N TRP A 166 27.87 24.87 -15.15
CA TRP A 166 27.25 23.72 -14.50
C TRP A 166 27.08 23.91 -12.99
N LEU A 167 28.07 24.49 -12.33
CA LEU A 167 27.98 24.86 -10.91
C LEU A 167 26.87 25.90 -10.68
N ARG A 168 26.79 26.95 -11.52
CA ARG A 168 25.68 27.92 -11.46
C ARG A 168 24.33 27.28 -11.70
N ARG A 169 24.20 26.38 -12.68
CA ARG A 169 22.96 25.64 -12.93
C ARG A 169 22.59 24.74 -11.76
N LEU A 170 23.56 24.07 -11.13
CA LEU A 170 23.35 23.25 -9.96
C LEU A 170 22.93 24.12 -8.76
N VAL A 171 23.54 25.28 -8.57
CA VAL A 171 23.16 26.26 -7.53
C VAL A 171 21.75 26.79 -7.80
N TYR A 172 21.42 27.21 -9.03
CA TYR A 172 20.08 27.68 -9.38
C TYR A 172 19.03 26.59 -9.24
N LEU A 173 19.34 25.36 -9.64
CA LEU A 173 18.44 24.22 -9.47
C LEU A 173 18.25 23.91 -7.98
N SER A 174 19.33 23.88 -7.19
CA SER A 174 19.26 23.61 -5.75
C SER A 174 18.50 24.71 -5.01
N LEU A 175 18.72 25.98 -5.39
CA LEU A 175 17.98 27.11 -4.84
C LEU A 175 16.50 27.03 -5.25
N ALA A 176 16.20 26.76 -6.52
CA ALA A 176 14.81 26.61 -6.98
C ALA A 176 14.11 25.43 -6.30
N THR A 177 14.76 24.27 -6.19
CA THR A 177 14.22 23.09 -5.49
C THR A 177 14.06 23.36 -3.99
N GLY A 178 15.04 24.04 -3.35
CA GLY A 178 14.95 24.45 -1.95
C GLY A 178 13.80 25.42 -1.71
N THR A 179 13.64 26.43 -2.57
CA THR A 179 12.51 27.37 -2.51
C THR A 179 11.18 26.65 -2.68
N VAL A 180 11.05 25.75 -3.67
CA VAL A 180 9.84 24.95 -3.86
C VAL A 180 9.56 24.06 -2.64
N TYR A 181 10.59 23.46 -2.04
CA TYR A 181 10.44 22.62 -0.85
C TYR A 181 9.97 23.43 0.37
N VAL A 182 10.54 24.61 0.60
CA VAL A 182 10.12 25.51 1.69
C VAL A 182 8.69 26.01 1.45
N LEU A 183 8.36 26.40 0.22
CA LEU A 183 7.00 26.81 -0.12
C LEU A 183 5.99 25.66 0.05
N ASP A 184 6.36 24.45 -0.37
CA ASP A 184 5.50 23.26 -0.23
C ASP A 184 5.24 22.92 1.24
N THR A 185 6.28 22.90 2.05
CA THR A 185 6.18 22.56 3.49
C THR A 185 5.43 23.60 4.29
N GLN A 186 5.60 24.89 4.00
CA GLN A 186 4.98 25.97 4.78
C GLN A 186 3.57 26.34 4.31
N PHE A 187 3.30 26.31 3.00
CA PHE A 187 2.06 26.84 2.43
C PHE A 187 1.14 25.78 1.80
N TYR A 188 1.68 24.66 1.35
CA TYR A 188 0.91 23.59 0.68
C TYR A 188 0.84 22.29 1.49
N ALA A 189 1.16 22.34 2.79
CA ALA A 189 1.13 21.19 3.69
C ALA A 189 1.86 19.94 3.13
N SER A 190 3.02 20.16 2.49
CA SER A 190 3.85 19.12 1.86
C SER A 190 3.20 18.39 0.68
N SER A 191 2.16 18.95 0.05
CA SER A 191 1.42 18.29 -1.05
C SER A 191 2.30 17.87 -2.23
N LEU A 192 3.25 18.70 -2.67
CA LEU A 192 4.14 18.39 -3.79
C LEU A 192 5.16 17.33 -3.44
N THR A 193 5.76 17.40 -2.25
CA THR A 193 6.74 16.39 -1.79
C THR A 193 6.10 15.03 -1.55
N ARG A 194 4.86 14.98 -1.03
CA ARG A 194 4.06 13.75 -0.92
C ARG A 194 3.77 13.15 -2.29
N THR A 195 3.32 13.99 -3.22
CA THR A 195 3.02 13.61 -4.60
C THR A 195 4.26 13.05 -5.31
N ALA A 196 5.41 13.72 -5.18
CA ALA A 196 6.68 13.25 -5.76
C ALA A 196 7.14 11.90 -5.17
N ARG A 197 6.95 11.68 -3.86
CA ARG A 197 7.18 10.38 -3.21
C ARG A 197 6.26 9.30 -3.79
N THR A 198 4.98 9.60 -3.96
CA THR A 198 4.00 8.66 -4.54
C THR A 198 4.36 8.27 -5.97
N PHE A 199 4.72 9.23 -6.83
CA PHE A 199 5.11 8.92 -8.20
C PHE A 199 6.45 8.20 -8.29
N SER A 200 7.46 8.61 -7.51
CA SER A 200 8.77 7.97 -7.54
C SER A 200 8.68 6.52 -7.05
N LEU A 201 7.95 6.26 -5.97
CA LEU A 201 7.71 4.90 -5.52
C LEU A 201 6.83 4.13 -6.51
N GLY A 202 5.76 4.74 -7.02
CA GLY A 202 4.88 4.13 -8.00
C GLY A 202 5.63 3.67 -9.26
N LEU A 203 6.57 4.46 -9.75
CA LEU A 203 7.46 4.07 -10.85
C LEU A 203 8.40 2.93 -10.46
N LEU A 204 9.00 3.01 -9.28
CA LEU A 204 9.93 1.98 -8.79
C LEU A 204 9.23 0.62 -8.64
N VAL A 205 8.04 0.59 -8.04
CA VAL A 205 7.23 -0.62 -7.88
C VAL A 205 6.79 -1.16 -9.25
N ALA A 206 6.37 -0.29 -10.17
CA ALA A 206 5.96 -0.72 -11.51
C ALA A 206 7.12 -1.35 -12.30
N LEU A 207 8.31 -0.74 -12.25
CA LEU A 207 9.52 -1.29 -12.86
C LEU A 207 9.91 -2.61 -12.20
N ASP A 208 9.81 -2.69 -10.87
CA ASP A 208 10.18 -3.87 -10.12
C ASP A 208 9.31 -5.09 -10.49
N TYR A 209 8.00 -4.92 -10.55
CA TYR A 209 7.09 -5.95 -11.04
C TYR A 209 7.32 -6.27 -12.52
N LYS A 210 7.52 -5.28 -13.38
CA LYS A 210 7.73 -5.52 -14.82
C LYS A 210 9.00 -6.32 -15.12
N ILE A 211 10.03 -6.17 -14.27
CA ILE A 211 11.29 -6.92 -14.39
C ILE A 211 11.17 -8.30 -13.73
N ASN A 212 10.62 -8.38 -12.52
CA ASN A 212 10.71 -9.56 -11.67
C ASN A 212 9.46 -10.47 -11.63
N PHE A 213 8.32 -10.04 -12.17
CA PHE A 213 7.09 -10.84 -12.22
C PHE A 213 7.13 -11.88 -13.35
N ARG A 214 7.96 -12.91 -13.18
CA ARG A 214 8.23 -13.99 -14.16
C ARG A 214 8.48 -15.29 -13.38
N PRO A 215 8.32 -16.48 -13.99
CA PRO A 215 8.60 -17.75 -13.32
C PRO A 215 9.99 -17.81 -12.67
N ASN A 216 11.00 -17.21 -13.32
CA ASN A 216 12.35 -17.07 -12.80
C ASN A 216 12.75 -15.57 -12.77
N PRO A 217 12.59 -14.88 -11.62
CA PRO A 217 12.95 -13.46 -11.49
C PRO A 217 14.46 -13.24 -11.58
N PRO A 218 14.95 -12.27 -12.38
CA PRO A 218 16.40 -12.01 -12.50
C PRO A 218 17.01 -11.28 -11.30
N LEU A 219 16.20 -10.52 -10.53
CA LEU A 219 16.66 -9.69 -9.41
C LEU A 219 15.91 -10.03 -8.09
N ALA A 220 15.29 -11.20 -8.00
CA ALA A 220 14.62 -11.68 -6.79
C ALA A 220 14.76 -13.20 -6.66
N ARG A 221 14.67 -13.71 -5.42
CA ARG A 221 14.74 -15.16 -5.15
C ARG A 221 13.47 -15.87 -5.61
N ASP A 222 12.33 -15.25 -5.39
CA ASP A 222 11.00 -15.74 -5.71
C ASP A 222 10.02 -14.57 -5.88
N ILE A 223 8.82 -14.85 -6.38
CA ILE A 223 7.77 -13.85 -6.58
C ILE A 223 7.26 -13.29 -5.24
N ASN A 224 7.23 -14.11 -4.17
CA ASN A 224 6.80 -13.67 -2.85
C ASN A 224 7.76 -12.64 -2.24
N ALA A 225 9.07 -12.73 -2.47
CA ALA A 225 10.01 -11.67 -2.09
C ALA A 225 9.74 -10.36 -2.84
N VAL A 226 9.29 -10.42 -4.09
CA VAL A 226 8.87 -9.22 -4.85
C VAL A 226 7.61 -8.61 -4.23
N HIS A 227 6.63 -9.42 -3.83
CA HIS A 227 5.45 -8.95 -3.14
C HIS A 227 5.78 -8.35 -1.78
N THR A 228 6.60 -9.03 -0.97
CA THR A 228 7.00 -8.58 0.37
C THR A 228 7.67 -7.22 0.31
N ARG A 229 8.71 -7.05 -0.51
CA ARG A 229 9.45 -5.78 -0.56
C ARG A 229 8.59 -4.62 -1.09
N ASN A 230 7.67 -4.89 -2.02
CA ASN A 230 6.79 -3.85 -2.55
C ASN A 230 5.61 -3.55 -1.61
N ALA A 231 5.15 -4.53 -0.85
CA ALA A 231 4.17 -4.33 0.23
C ALA A 231 4.77 -3.47 1.35
N GLU A 232 6.01 -3.73 1.75
CA GLU A 232 6.76 -2.90 2.71
C GLU A 232 6.91 -1.47 2.21
N ARG A 233 7.45 -1.28 1.00
CA ARG A 233 7.62 0.05 0.40
C ARG A 233 6.29 0.83 0.33
N LEU A 234 5.22 0.17 -0.09
CA LEU A 234 3.91 0.80 -0.18
C LEU A 234 3.38 1.15 1.21
N SER A 235 3.46 0.23 2.18
CA SER A 235 3.09 0.49 3.58
C SER A 235 3.85 1.68 4.15
N ASP A 236 5.16 1.78 3.92
CA ASP A 236 5.99 2.89 4.36
C ASP A 236 5.57 4.21 3.73
N LEU A 237 5.27 4.22 2.41
CA LEU A 237 4.72 5.41 1.74
C LEU A 237 3.41 5.84 2.38
N LEU A 238 2.48 4.91 2.61
CA LEU A 238 1.17 5.24 3.13
C LEU A 238 1.25 5.79 4.57
N ARG A 239 2.11 5.22 5.41
CA ARG A 239 2.39 5.72 6.78
C ARG A 239 3.10 7.07 6.77
N HIS A 240 4.11 7.24 5.92
CA HIS A 240 4.91 8.46 5.86
C HIS A 240 4.16 9.63 5.24
N ASN A 241 3.26 9.38 4.28
CA ASN A 241 2.33 10.38 3.81
C ASN A 241 1.21 10.60 4.85
N GLY A 242 0.67 9.59 5.51
CA GLY A 242 -0.38 9.83 6.51
C GLY A 242 -1.67 10.39 5.89
N GLY A 243 -2.60 10.83 6.74
CA GLY A 243 -3.84 11.48 6.31
C GLY A 243 -4.66 10.58 5.37
N LEU A 244 -4.98 11.11 4.19
CA LEU A 244 -5.76 10.39 3.18
C LEU A 244 -5.10 9.09 2.70
N TYR A 245 -3.77 9.02 2.62
CA TYR A 245 -3.07 7.80 2.18
C TYR A 245 -3.26 6.64 3.16
N LEU A 246 -3.27 6.91 4.47
CA LEU A 246 -3.61 5.89 5.47
C LEU A 246 -5.03 5.38 5.24
N LYS A 247 -5.97 6.27 4.93
CA LYS A 247 -7.36 5.91 4.67
C LYS A 247 -7.54 5.09 3.38
N ILE A 248 -6.81 5.44 2.32
CA ILE A 248 -6.73 4.64 1.09
C ILE A 248 -6.16 3.25 1.41
N GLY A 249 -5.09 3.18 2.20
CA GLY A 249 -4.52 1.91 2.66
C GLY A 249 -5.52 1.05 3.42
N GLN A 250 -6.23 1.62 4.39
CA GLN A 250 -7.29 0.95 5.14
C GLN A 250 -8.40 0.44 4.20
N ALA A 251 -8.85 1.27 3.24
CA ALA A 251 -9.86 0.87 2.27
C ALA A 251 -9.40 -0.30 1.39
N ILE A 252 -8.12 -0.33 0.99
CA ILE A 252 -7.51 -1.42 0.22
C ILE A 252 -7.33 -2.68 1.08
N ALA A 253 -6.87 -2.53 2.33
CA ALA A 253 -6.65 -3.62 3.28
C ALA A 253 -7.88 -4.50 3.47
N MET A 254 -9.05 -3.86 3.51
CA MET A 254 -10.32 -4.51 3.80
C MET A 254 -10.84 -5.35 2.64
N GLN A 255 -10.27 -5.19 1.44
CA GLN A 255 -10.49 -6.05 0.27
C GLN A 255 -9.34 -7.06 0.10
N SER A 256 -8.80 -7.56 1.21
CA SER A 256 -7.63 -8.45 1.28
C SER A 256 -7.72 -9.66 0.36
N ALA A 257 -8.91 -10.21 0.14
CA ALA A 257 -9.12 -11.39 -0.70
C ALA A 257 -8.64 -11.24 -2.15
N ILE A 258 -8.48 -10.02 -2.65
CA ILE A 258 -8.03 -9.73 -4.02
C ILE A 258 -6.50 -9.49 -4.07
N LEU A 259 -5.87 -9.24 -2.92
CA LEU A 259 -4.46 -8.88 -2.84
C LEU A 259 -3.57 -10.09 -2.55
N PRO A 260 -2.30 -10.09 -2.98
CA PRO A 260 -1.33 -11.09 -2.54
C PRO A 260 -1.19 -11.12 -1.01
N PRO A 261 -0.98 -12.28 -0.37
CA PRO A 261 -0.93 -12.42 1.09
C PRO A 261 0.03 -11.45 1.79
N GLU A 262 1.16 -11.14 1.15
CA GLU A 262 2.18 -10.24 1.67
C GLU A 262 1.66 -8.81 1.84
N PHE A 263 0.81 -8.34 0.92
CA PHE A 263 0.14 -7.03 1.03
C PHE A 263 -0.90 -7.04 2.15
N GLN A 264 -1.65 -8.14 2.29
CA GLN A 264 -2.65 -8.27 3.35
C GLN A 264 -1.99 -8.18 4.74
N LYS A 265 -0.85 -8.84 4.93
CA LYS A 265 -0.08 -8.82 6.19
C LYS A 265 0.47 -7.43 6.52
N MET A 266 0.87 -6.65 5.53
CA MET A 266 1.37 -5.28 5.76
C MET A 266 0.24 -4.29 6.02
N PHE A 267 -0.84 -4.36 5.25
CA PHE A 267 -1.96 -3.44 5.38
C PHE A 267 -2.79 -3.66 6.66
N SER A 268 -2.83 -4.87 7.21
CA SER A 268 -3.44 -5.14 8.53
C SER A 268 -2.75 -4.39 9.67
N ARG A 269 -1.49 -3.96 9.52
CA ARG A 269 -0.77 -3.15 10.52
C ARG A 269 -1.04 -1.65 10.40
N MET A 270 -1.91 -1.20 9.49
CA MET A 270 -2.15 0.23 9.24
C MET A 270 -3.20 0.86 10.16
N PHE A 271 -3.74 0.10 11.11
CA PHE A 271 -4.79 0.54 12.03
C PHE A 271 -4.24 1.12 13.36
N ASP A 272 -2.92 1.26 13.50
CA ASP A 272 -2.27 1.85 14.67
C ASP A 272 -2.56 3.37 14.81
N ASP A 273 -2.52 3.89 16.05
CA ASP A 273 -2.88 5.27 16.41
C ASP A 273 -2.18 6.32 15.53
N ALA A 274 -2.99 7.22 14.97
CA ALA A 274 -2.50 8.32 14.14
C ALA A 274 -2.01 9.50 15.02
N PRO A 275 -0.95 10.21 14.63
CA PRO A 275 -0.48 11.38 15.38
C PRO A 275 -1.57 12.47 15.46
N GLN A 276 -1.67 13.15 16.61
CA GLN A 276 -2.60 14.26 16.83
C GLN A 276 -1.94 15.61 16.47
N ASN A 277 -2.74 16.59 16.02
CA ASN A 277 -2.29 17.96 15.85
C ASN A 277 -2.21 18.68 17.20
N ASP A 278 -1.35 19.69 17.27
CA ASP A 278 -1.26 20.59 18.42
C ASP A 278 -2.54 21.41 18.57
N TRP A 279 -2.85 21.81 19.80
CA TRP A 279 -4.03 22.62 20.12
C TRP A 279 -4.13 23.92 19.31
N LYS A 280 -3.01 24.51 18.90
CA LYS A 280 -2.98 25.73 18.07
C LYS A 280 -3.64 25.51 16.71
N ASP A 281 -3.43 24.35 16.09
CA ASP A 281 -4.05 24.03 14.81
C ASP A 281 -5.54 23.70 14.98
N VAL A 282 -5.90 23.06 16.10
CA VAL A 282 -7.29 22.79 16.47
C VAL A 282 -8.09 24.09 16.63
N ASP A 283 -7.58 25.02 17.45
CA ASP A 283 -8.19 26.34 17.67
C ASP A 283 -8.30 27.13 16.35
N LYS A 284 -7.28 27.03 15.48
CA LYS A 284 -7.29 27.67 14.17
C LYS A 284 -8.38 27.11 13.26
N VAL A 285 -8.56 25.78 13.19
CA VAL A 285 -9.64 25.17 12.37
C VAL A 285 -11.01 25.64 12.85
N ILE A 286 -11.25 25.66 14.17
CA ILE A 286 -12.53 26.13 14.72
C ILE A 286 -12.75 27.62 14.41
N ARG A 287 -11.73 28.48 14.59
CA ARG A 287 -11.83 29.91 14.28
C ARG A 287 -12.10 30.18 12.80
N GLU A 288 -11.48 29.42 11.91
CA GLU A 288 -11.69 29.56 10.47
C GLU A 288 -13.12 29.13 10.05
N ASP A 289 -13.68 28.09 10.67
CA ASP A 289 -15.03 27.60 10.31
C ASP A 289 -16.16 28.41 10.95
N PHE A 290 -16.01 28.83 12.21
CA PHE A 290 -17.08 29.50 12.96
C PHE A 290 -16.89 31.03 13.06
N GLY A 291 -15.72 31.55 12.68
CA GLY A 291 -15.38 32.98 12.81
C GLY A 291 -15.20 33.46 14.26
N ARG A 292 -15.24 32.54 15.24
CA ARG A 292 -15.26 32.82 16.69
C ARG A 292 -14.30 31.90 17.44
N SER A 293 -13.96 32.27 18.67
CA SER A 293 -13.09 31.45 19.53
C SER A 293 -13.78 30.16 19.99
N VAL A 294 -13.00 29.14 20.37
CA VAL A 294 -13.52 27.86 20.90
C VAL A 294 -14.44 28.07 22.11
N GLU A 295 -14.05 28.98 23.02
CA GLU A 295 -14.81 29.32 24.23
C GLU A 295 -16.16 29.98 23.91
N GLU A 296 -16.23 30.74 22.82
CA GLU A 296 -17.49 31.33 22.35
C GLU A 296 -18.38 30.33 21.63
N VAL A 297 -17.81 29.47 20.77
CA VAL A 297 -18.58 28.49 19.97
C VAL A 297 -19.25 27.48 20.88
N PHE A 298 -18.48 26.85 21.79
CA PHE A 298 -18.99 25.78 22.65
C PHE A 298 -19.46 26.28 24.01
N GLY A 299 -19.31 27.58 24.31
CA GLY A 299 -19.63 28.14 25.62
C GLY A 299 -18.77 27.58 26.75
N VAL A 300 -17.55 27.12 26.45
CA VAL A 300 -16.63 26.51 27.42
C VAL A 300 -15.62 27.51 27.94
N SER A 301 -14.96 27.20 29.05
CA SER A 301 -13.85 27.96 29.61
C SER A 301 -12.70 27.03 29.96
N PHE A 302 -11.46 27.42 29.65
CA PHE A 302 -10.27 26.69 30.08
C PHE A 302 -9.78 27.08 31.47
N THR A 303 -10.35 28.13 32.06
CA THR A 303 -10.03 28.65 33.40
C THR A 303 -11.07 28.26 34.45
N GLY A 304 -12.20 27.67 34.03
CA GLY A 304 -13.27 27.21 34.92
C GLY A 304 -14.22 28.34 35.34
N GLU A 305 -14.48 29.30 34.45
CA GLU A 305 -15.41 30.40 34.71
C GLU A 305 -16.83 29.91 35.08
N PRO A 306 -17.47 30.49 36.12
CA PRO A 306 -18.84 30.13 36.48
C PRO A 306 -19.83 30.33 35.32
N GLY A 307 -20.71 29.35 35.10
CA GLY A 307 -21.73 29.39 34.04
C GLY A 307 -21.22 28.99 32.64
N LYS A 308 -19.93 28.67 32.50
CA LYS A 308 -19.34 28.09 31.29
C LYS A 308 -19.12 26.59 31.45
N GLY A 309 -19.08 25.90 30.31
CA GLY A 309 -18.67 24.50 30.23
C GLY A 309 -17.15 24.31 30.33
N VAL A 310 -16.66 23.09 30.12
CA VAL A 310 -15.23 22.75 30.05
C VAL A 310 -14.91 21.88 28.84
N MET A 311 -13.71 22.01 28.31
CA MET A 311 -13.22 21.21 27.18
C MET A 311 -11.79 20.76 27.40
N GLU A 312 -11.47 19.53 26.99
CA GLU A 312 -10.10 19.01 27.01
C GLU A 312 -9.30 19.47 25.80
N ARG A 313 -8.09 19.98 26.05
CA ARG A 313 -7.15 20.35 24.99
C ARG A 313 -6.43 19.14 24.38
N THR A 314 -6.35 18.05 25.12
CA THR A 314 -5.81 16.78 24.62
C THR A 314 -6.91 15.97 23.97
N ALA A 315 -6.67 15.45 22.76
CA ALA A 315 -7.63 14.58 22.11
C ALA A 315 -7.77 13.25 22.87
N ARG A 316 -9.00 12.75 22.97
CA ARG A 316 -9.31 11.42 23.54
C ARG A 316 -9.13 10.30 22.53
N ALA A 317 -9.22 10.63 21.25
CA ALA A 317 -8.92 9.72 20.14
C ALA A 317 -8.37 10.52 18.97
N SER A 318 -7.46 9.91 18.20
CA SER A 318 -6.92 10.47 16.96
C SER A 318 -7.03 9.42 15.87
N ALA A 319 -7.68 9.79 14.78
CA ALA A 319 -7.84 8.98 13.59
C ALA A 319 -7.00 9.55 12.43
N SER A 320 -7.08 8.92 11.26
CA SER A 320 -6.29 9.31 10.08
C SER A 320 -6.55 10.76 9.63
N VAL A 321 -7.81 11.20 9.60
CA VAL A 321 -8.23 12.52 9.08
C VAL A 321 -8.66 13.52 10.16
N ALA A 322 -8.88 13.08 11.39
CA ALA A 322 -9.48 13.89 12.44
C ALA A 322 -9.08 13.45 13.85
N GLN A 323 -9.32 14.30 14.83
CA GLN A 323 -9.15 13.99 16.25
C GLN A 323 -10.38 14.41 17.04
N VAL A 324 -10.63 13.72 18.15
CA VAL A 324 -11.86 13.88 18.95
C VAL A 324 -11.50 14.39 20.34
N HIS A 325 -12.13 15.50 20.71
CA HIS A 325 -12.00 16.12 22.03
C HIS A 325 -13.28 15.90 22.83
N TRP A 326 -13.15 15.71 24.15
CA TRP A 326 -14.29 15.69 25.05
C TRP A 326 -14.58 17.11 25.56
N ALA A 327 -15.86 17.45 25.67
CA ALA A 327 -16.31 18.66 26.34
C ALA A 327 -17.62 18.42 27.10
N ARG A 328 -17.85 19.25 28.12
CA ARG A 328 -19.13 19.41 28.82
C ARG A 328 -19.62 20.83 28.57
N LEU A 329 -20.79 20.96 27.96
CA LEU A 329 -21.42 22.24 27.62
C LEU A 329 -22.03 22.91 28.87
N PRO A 330 -22.37 24.22 28.81
CA PRO A 330 -22.98 24.95 29.93
C PRO A 330 -24.27 24.33 30.48
N ASP A 331 -25.05 23.68 29.61
CA ASP A 331 -26.29 23.00 29.97
C ASP A 331 -26.08 21.60 30.56
N GLY A 332 -24.82 21.19 30.75
CA GLY A 332 -24.43 19.90 31.32
C GLY A 332 -24.36 18.76 30.31
N ARG A 333 -24.72 18.96 29.04
CA ARG A 333 -24.55 17.93 28.01
C ARG A 333 -23.07 17.65 27.78
N GLU A 334 -22.72 16.38 27.61
CA GLU A 334 -21.37 15.98 27.24
C GLU A 334 -21.30 15.62 25.77
N VAL A 335 -20.25 16.11 25.12
CA VAL A 335 -20.08 16.03 23.67
C VAL A 335 -18.69 15.54 23.28
N ALA A 336 -18.66 14.78 22.19
CA ALA A 336 -17.48 14.47 21.39
C ALA A 336 -17.39 15.51 20.27
N ILE A 337 -16.32 16.31 20.28
CA ILE A 337 -16.03 17.30 19.24
C ILE A 337 -14.95 16.73 18.33
N LYS A 338 -15.37 16.22 17.17
CA LYS A 338 -14.50 15.67 16.12
C LYS A 338 -14.04 16.81 15.22
N ILE A 339 -12.73 17.02 15.12
CA ILE A 339 -12.12 18.16 14.42
C ILE A 339 -11.18 17.60 13.37
N GLN A 340 -11.37 18.03 12.12
CA GLN A 340 -10.53 17.63 11.01
C GLN A 340 -9.12 18.18 11.19
N LYS A 341 -8.11 17.36 10.87
CA LYS A 341 -6.71 17.80 10.86
C LYS A 341 -6.52 18.87 9.79
N ARG A 342 -5.87 19.97 10.15
CA ARG A 342 -5.80 21.20 9.34
C ARG A 342 -5.28 20.97 7.93
N GLU A 343 -4.28 20.10 7.79
CA GLU A 343 -3.63 19.79 6.53
C GLU A 343 -4.51 19.02 5.53
N ILE A 344 -5.56 18.33 5.99
CA ILE A 344 -6.38 17.43 5.16
C ILE A 344 -7.10 18.20 4.06
N ALA A 345 -7.65 19.37 4.36
CA ALA A 345 -8.37 20.18 3.38
C ALA A 345 -7.49 20.61 2.19
N GLN A 346 -6.20 20.86 2.41
CA GLN A 346 -5.25 21.24 1.37
C GLN A 346 -4.70 20.02 0.62
N GLN A 347 -4.42 18.93 1.33
CA GLN A 347 -3.83 17.71 0.77
C GLN A 347 -4.82 16.89 -0.06
N LEU A 348 -6.11 16.88 0.30
CA LEU A 348 -7.13 16.01 -0.30
C LEU A 348 -7.16 16.05 -1.82
N LYS A 349 -7.13 17.25 -2.42
CA LYS A 349 -7.20 17.42 -3.89
C LYS A 349 -5.97 16.83 -4.58
N TRP A 350 -4.79 17.08 -4.05
CA TRP A 350 -3.52 16.57 -4.59
C TRP A 350 -3.39 15.06 -4.41
N ASP A 351 -3.75 14.56 -3.23
CA ASP A 351 -3.67 13.14 -2.89
C ASP A 351 -4.65 12.31 -3.75
N LEU A 352 -5.89 12.76 -3.94
CA LEU A 352 -6.86 12.11 -4.82
C LEU A 352 -6.45 12.18 -6.30
N TRP A 353 -5.86 13.29 -6.74
CA TRP A 353 -5.32 13.41 -8.09
C TRP A 353 -4.18 12.43 -8.33
N ALA A 354 -3.21 12.37 -7.42
CA ALA A 354 -2.10 11.42 -7.49
C ALA A 354 -2.61 9.97 -7.50
N PHE A 355 -3.58 9.64 -6.63
CA PHE A 355 -4.22 8.32 -6.61
C PHE A 355 -4.87 7.97 -7.96
N LYS A 356 -5.63 8.89 -8.56
CA LYS A 356 -6.24 8.70 -9.88
C LYS A 356 -5.21 8.44 -10.97
N VAL A 357 -4.13 9.25 -11.02
CA VAL A 357 -3.08 9.08 -12.03
C VAL A 357 -2.34 7.76 -11.85
N VAL A 358 -1.93 7.41 -10.63
CA VAL A 358 -1.26 6.15 -10.35
C VAL A 358 -2.14 4.96 -10.70
N ALA A 359 -3.42 4.98 -10.29
CA ALA A 359 -4.35 3.91 -10.61
C ALA A 359 -4.60 3.78 -12.13
N TRP A 360 -4.65 4.88 -12.86
CA TRP A 360 -4.73 4.88 -14.33
C TRP A 360 -3.49 4.24 -14.97
N ILE A 361 -2.28 4.65 -14.55
CA ILE A 361 -1.02 4.08 -15.05
C ILE A 361 -0.97 2.57 -14.78
N TYR A 362 -1.32 2.16 -13.57
CA TYR A 362 -1.28 0.75 -13.16
C TYR A 362 -2.33 -0.09 -13.90
N SER A 363 -3.56 0.43 -14.04
CA SER A 363 -4.62 -0.24 -14.80
C SER A 363 -4.18 -0.51 -16.25
N ARG A 364 -3.47 0.44 -16.88
CA ARG A 364 -2.95 0.28 -18.24
C ARG A 364 -1.67 -0.57 -18.33
N THR A 365 -0.83 -0.55 -17.30
CA THR A 365 0.45 -1.28 -17.29
C THR A 365 0.24 -2.77 -16.98
N PHE A 366 -0.75 -3.09 -16.16
CA PHE A 366 -1.03 -4.44 -15.68
C PHE A 366 -2.35 -5.01 -16.23
N ASP A 367 -2.99 -4.38 -17.22
CA ASP A 367 -4.31 -4.73 -17.79
C ASP A 367 -5.31 -5.28 -16.74
N ILE A 368 -5.50 -4.53 -15.66
CA ILE A 368 -6.52 -4.82 -14.63
C ILE A 368 -7.60 -3.73 -14.74
N PRO A 369 -8.89 -4.12 -14.90
CA PRO A 369 -10.02 -3.19 -15.06
C PRO A 369 -10.42 -2.52 -13.73
N PHE A 370 -9.46 -1.88 -13.04
CA PHE A 370 -9.69 -1.27 -11.74
C PHE A 370 -10.03 0.22 -11.81
N TYR A 371 -9.65 0.92 -12.88
CA TYR A 371 -9.79 2.38 -12.97
C TYR A 371 -11.26 2.84 -12.98
N SER A 372 -12.21 2.07 -13.52
CA SER A 372 -13.64 2.44 -13.51
C SER A 372 -14.20 2.65 -12.10
N LEU A 373 -13.62 1.99 -11.10
CA LEU A 373 -14.05 2.08 -9.70
C LEU A 373 -13.39 3.25 -8.96
N VAL A 374 -12.25 3.73 -9.46
CA VAL A 374 -11.42 4.76 -8.82
C VAL A 374 -12.15 6.09 -8.64
N PRO A 375 -12.90 6.63 -9.64
CA PRO A 375 -13.69 7.83 -9.44
C PRO A 375 -14.70 7.71 -8.30
N TYR A 376 -15.41 6.58 -8.25
CA TYR A 376 -16.41 6.31 -7.22
C TYR A 376 -15.79 6.17 -5.82
N VAL A 377 -14.66 5.46 -5.72
CA VAL A 377 -13.90 5.36 -4.45
C VAL A 377 -13.37 6.74 -4.02
N SER A 378 -12.84 7.53 -4.97
CA SER A 378 -12.32 8.87 -4.70
C SER A 378 -13.41 9.82 -4.18
N GLU A 379 -14.62 9.75 -4.75
CA GLU A 379 -15.78 10.51 -4.29
C GLU A 379 -16.14 10.15 -2.84
N ARG A 380 -16.20 8.85 -2.52
CA ARG A 380 -16.52 8.38 -1.16
C ARG A 380 -15.46 8.78 -0.14
N LEU A 381 -14.18 8.71 -0.51
CA LEU A 381 -13.08 9.22 0.33
C LEU A 381 -13.16 10.74 0.55
N SER A 382 -13.62 11.49 -0.45
CA SER A 382 -13.83 12.93 -0.31
C SER A 382 -15.01 13.23 0.63
N LEU A 383 -16.11 12.49 0.54
CA LEU A 383 -17.28 12.66 1.42
C LEU A 383 -16.96 12.35 2.89
N GLU A 384 -15.99 11.49 3.15
CA GLU A 384 -15.54 11.18 4.51
C GLU A 384 -14.75 12.33 5.18
N THR A 385 -14.31 13.30 4.38
CA THR A 385 -13.74 14.56 4.89
C THR A 385 -14.79 15.65 5.10
N ASP A 386 -16.06 15.36 4.84
CA ASP A 386 -17.18 16.27 4.99
C ASP A 386 -18.05 15.85 6.18
N PHE A 387 -17.93 16.57 7.28
CA PHE A 387 -18.63 16.24 8.52
C PHE A 387 -20.09 16.66 8.55
N GLU A 388 -20.54 17.51 7.63
CA GLU A 388 -21.98 17.79 7.46
C GLU A 388 -22.66 16.56 6.86
N ASN A 389 -22.02 15.93 5.87
CA ASN A 389 -22.49 14.66 5.30
C ASN A 389 -22.48 13.52 6.34
N GLU A 390 -21.45 13.43 7.19
CA GLU A 390 -21.43 12.46 8.29
C GLU A 390 -22.57 12.69 9.30
N ALA A 391 -22.85 13.96 9.64
CA ALA A 391 -23.98 14.36 10.47
C ALA A 391 -25.33 13.97 9.86
N ASP A 392 -25.52 14.24 8.55
CA ASP A 392 -26.73 13.85 7.80
C ASP A 392 -26.96 12.34 7.84
N ASN A 393 -25.89 11.55 7.61
CA ASN A 393 -25.95 10.10 7.66
C ASN A 393 -26.31 9.59 9.06
N SER A 394 -25.71 10.15 10.10
CA SER A 394 -25.99 9.81 11.50
C SER A 394 -27.46 10.04 11.86
N GLU A 395 -27.99 11.24 11.59
CA GLU A 395 -29.39 11.57 11.90
C GLU A 395 -30.39 10.74 11.09
N ASN A 396 -30.07 10.47 9.82
CA ASN A 396 -30.91 9.61 9.00
C ASN A 396 -30.91 8.17 9.53
N MET A 397 -29.75 7.62 9.90
CA MET A 397 -29.66 6.29 10.50
C MET A 397 -30.41 6.23 11.84
N ALA A 398 -30.32 7.27 12.67
CA ALA A 398 -31.07 7.37 13.92
C ALA A 398 -32.59 7.28 13.67
N ARG A 399 -33.09 7.98 12.65
CA ARG A 399 -34.50 7.95 12.24
C ARG A 399 -34.92 6.55 11.75
N LEU A 400 -34.12 5.91 10.92
CA LEU A 400 -34.40 4.58 10.38
C LEU A 400 -34.45 3.51 11.48
N VAL A 401 -33.48 3.55 12.40
CA VAL A 401 -33.43 2.65 13.56
C VAL A 401 -34.63 2.87 14.49
N ALA A 402 -35.01 4.13 14.75
CA ALA A 402 -36.18 4.45 15.56
C ALA A 402 -37.50 4.01 14.89
N GLY A 403 -37.55 4.01 13.56
CA GLY A 403 -38.71 3.58 12.77
C GLY A 403 -38.87 2.06 12.63
N GLU A 404 -37.84 1.26 12.90
CA GLU A 404 -37.86 -0.20 12.75
C GLU A 404 -38.05 -0.89 14.12
N PRO A 405 -39.24 -1.45 14.42
CA PRO A 405 -39.54 -2.03 15.73
C PRO A 405 -38.58 -3.15 16.18
N ARG A 406 -37.97 -3.88 15.23
CA ARG A 406 -37.03 -4.97 15.52
C ARG A 406 -35.65 -4.48 15.99
N LEU A 407 -35.33 -3.20 15.74
CA LEU A 407 -34.03 -2.58 16.05
C LEU A 407 -34.15 -1.47 17.11
N ARG A 408 -35.31 -0.81 17.19
CA ARG A 408 -35.57 0.25 18.18
C ARG A 408 -35.27 -0.22 19.59
N GLY A 409 -34.40 0.51 20.30
CA GLY A 409 -33.96 0.21 21.66
C GLY A 409 -32.85 -0.85 21.78
N ARG A 410 -32.47 -1.51 20.68
CA ARG A 410 -31.29 -2.40 20.59
C ARG A 410 -30.09 -1.71 19.94
N VAL A 411 -30.35 -0.73 19.08
CA VAL A 411 -29.33 0.07 18.40
C VAL A 411 -29.52 1.54 18.77
N TYR A 412 -28.43 2.23 19.06
CA TYR A 412 -28.40 3.64 19.38
C TYR A 412 -27.44 4.38 18.45
N ILE A 413 -27.85 5.56 18.00
CA ILE A 413 -27.03 6.46 17.20
C ILE A 413 -26.87 7.77 18.00
N PRO A 414 -25.65 8.24 18.28
CA PRO A 414 -25.42 9.44 19.08
C PRO A 414 -26.09 10.66 18.47
N LYS A 415 -26.68 11.51 19.32
CA LYS A 415 -27.32 12.74 18.85
C LYS A 415 -26.27 13.71 18.31
N VAL A 416 -26.51 14.28 17.13
CA VAL A 416 -25.67 15.33 16.55
C VAL A 416 -26.14 16.71 17.00
N HIS A 417 -25.18 17.60 17.28
CA HIS A 417 -25.38 19.00 17.62
C HIS A 417 -25.05 19.86 16.40
N ARG A 418 -26.03 20.02 15.49
CA ARG A 418 -25.86 20.75 14.22
C ARG A 418 -25.44 22.20 14.43
N GLU A 419 -25.95 22.82 15.48
CA GLU A 419 -25.63 24.19 15.87
C GLU A 419 -24.16 24.39 16.28
N LEU A 420 -23.47 23.29 16.61
CA LEU A 420 -22.06 23.24 16.99
C LEU A 420 -21.23 22.45 15.96
N SER A 421 -21.74 22.31 14.73
CA SER A 421 -21.08 21.55 13.67
C SER A 421 -20.90 22.38 12.40
N SER A 422 -19.91 22.01 11.61
CA SER A 422 -19.51 22.61 10.33
C SER A 422 -18.92 21.52 9.44
N LYS A 423 -18.52 21.89 8.22
CA LYS A 423 -17.84 20.97 7.28
C LYS A 423 -16.57 20.29 7.85
N ARG A 424 -15.82 20.97 8.74
CA ARG A 424 -14.57 20.44 9.35
C ARG A 424 -14.68 20.12 10.84
N VAL A 425 -15.81 20.41 11.50
CA VAL A 425 -16.03 20.15 12.92
C VAL A 425 -17.38 19.46 13.11
N MET A 426 -17.41 18.27 13.71
CA MET A 426 -18.64 17.58 14.08
C MET A 426 -18.77 17.50 15.58
N THR A 427 -19.88 17.95 16.13
CA THR A 427 -20.18 17.81 17.55
C THR A 427 -21.32 16.83 17.73
N ALA A 428 -21.06 15.74 18.47
CA ALA A 428 -22.05 14.71 18.76
C ALA A 428 -22.06 14.38 20.26
N GLU A 429 -23.13 13.74 20.73
CA GLU A 429 -23.25 13.23 22.09
C GLU A 429 -22.06 12.33 22.44
N TRP A 430 -21.48 12.55 23.62
CA TRP A 430 -20.45 11.66 24.14
C TRP A 430 -21.05 10.32 24.61
N ILE A 431 -20.44 9.21 24.18
CA ILE A 431 -20.90 7.86 24.52
C ILE A 431 -19.91 7.17 25.46
N GLU A 432 -20.43 6.69 26.59
CA GLU A 432 -19.75 5.72 27.44
C GLU A 432 -20.12 4.29 27.03
N GLY A 433 -19.13 3.43 26.83
CA GLY A 433 -19.38 2.03 26.47
C GLY A 433 -18.12 1.19 26.36
N VAL A 434 -18.31 -0.11 26.13
CA VAL A 434 -17.22 -1.05 25.87
C VAL A 434 -17.08 -1.26 24.36
N ARG A 435 -15.87 -1.09 23.84
CA ARG A 435 -15.53 -1.31 22.43
C ARG A 435 -15.79 -2.77 22.01
N LEU A 436 -16.30 -3.02 20.80
CA LEU A 436 -16.72 -4.36 20.35
C LEU A 436 -15.62 -5.43 20.44
N TRP A 437 -14.35 -5.04 20.25
CA TRP A 437 -13.22 -5.96 20.31
C TRP A 437 -12.84 -6.37 21.74
N ASP A 438 -13.29 -5.66 22.78
CA ASP A 438 -13.06 -6.02 24.18
C ASP A 438 -14.09 -7.05 24.66
N LYS A 439 -13.96 -8.27 24.11
CA LYS A 439 -14.80 -9.44 24.40
C LYS A 439 -14.90 -9.75 25.89
N ASP A 440 -13.79 -9.56 26.61
CA ASP A 440 -13.70 -9.81 28.04
C ASP A 440 -14.57 -8.83 28.82
N SER A 441 -14.46 -7.53 28.56
CA SER A 441 -15.31 -6.53 29.21
C SER A 441 -16.79 -6.70 28.85
N ILE A 442 -17.14 -7.23 27.66
CA ILE A 442 -18.54 -7.49 27.29
C ILE A 442 -19.12 -8.65 28.12
N THR A 443 -18.36 -9.74 28.30
CA THR A 443 -18.87 -11.00 28.85
C THR A 443 -18.73 -11.16 30.36
N ARG A 444 -17.70 -10.54 30.97
CA ARG A 444 -17.48 -10.64 32.42
C ARG A 444 -18.68 -10.12 33.20
N THR A 445 -18.86 -10.66 34.41
CA THR A 445 -20.04 -10.41 35.25
C THR A 445 -20.29 -8.93 35.50
N TRP A 446 -21.55 -8.51 35.40
CA TRP A 446 -22.00 -7.17 35.77
C TRP A 446 -21.92 -6.94 37.28
N ARG A 447 -21.33 -5.81 37.70
CA ARG A 447 -21.26 -5.39 39.11
C ARG A 447 -21.77 -3.96 39.36
N GLY A 448 -22.38 -3.31 38.36
CA GLY A 448 -22.90 -1.95 38.50
C GLY A 448 -24.22 -1.80 39.26
N GLY A 449 -24.79 -2.90 39.79
CA GLY A 449 -26.03 -2.90 40.57
C GLY A 449 -27.20 -3.60 39.90
N TRP A 450 -28.31 -3.75 40.63
CA TRP A 450 -29.53 -4.35 40.11
C TRP A 450 -30.37 -3.33 39.33
N ARG A 451 -30.89 -3.72 38.15
CA ARG A 451 -31.70 -2.86 37.25
C ARG A 451 -31.02 -1.54 36.85
N SER A 452 -29.70 -1.50 36.86
CA SER A 452 -28.89 -0.38 36.42
C SER A 452 -28.27 -0.69 35.04
N GLY A 453 -28.33 0.27 34.12
CA GLY A 453 -27.58 0.19 32.87
C GLY A 453 -26.14 0.69 33.03
N THR A 454 -25.39 0.69 31.93
CA THR A 454 -24.17 1.49 31.84
C THR A 454 -24.49 2.98 31.84
N PRO A 455 -23.58 3.85 32.31
CA PRO A 455 -23.75 5.31 32.27
C PRO A 455 -24.27 5.82 30.91
N GLY A 456 -25.31 6.66 30.92
CA GLY A 456 -25.91 7.24 29.71
C GLY A 456 -26.79 6.29 28.89
N CYS A 457 -26.95 5.02 29.28
CA CYS A 457 -27.80 4.06 28.55
C CYS A 457 -29.24 4.09 29.10
N HIS A 458 -30.23 4.34 28.22
CA HIS A 458 -31.67 4.39 28.55
C HIS A 458 -32.00 5.24 29.80
N GLY A 459 -31.41 6.43 29.90
CA GLY A 459 -31.65 7.36 31.02
C GLY A 459 -30.88 7.05 32.30
N THR A 460 -29.98 6.06 32.29
CA THR A 460 -29.04 5.83 33.41
C THR A 460 -28.15 7.07 33.59
N PRO A 461 -28.05 7.65 34.80
CA PRO A 461 -27.19 8.81 35.06
C PRO A 461 -25.75 8.58 34.60
N LEU A 462 -25.11 9.61 34.04
CA LEU A 462 -23.72 9.55 33.61
C LEU A 462 -22.76 9.43 34.80
N ASP A 463 -22.98 10.25 35.82
CA ASP A 463 -22.08 10.36 36.97
C ASP A 463 -22.69 9.70 38.21
N ALA A 464 -21.82 9.17 39.08
CA ALA A 464 -22.21 8.74 40.42
C ALA A 464 -22.57 9.97 41.27
N ARG A 465 -23.40 9.78 42.31
CA ARG A 465 -23.91 10.88 43.17
C ARG A 465 -22.82 11.78 43.78
N ASN A 466 -21.61 11.26 43.98
CA ASN A 466 -20.48 11.98 44.59
C ASN A 466 -19.35 12.28 43.59
N ALA A 467 -19.62 12.21 42.28
CA ALA A 467 -18.61 12.54 41.29
C ALA A 467 -18.22 14.02 41.38
N GLU A 468 -16.92 14.29 41.34
CA GLU A 468 -16.41 15.65 41.31
C GLU A 468 -16.79 16.32 39.98
N ASP A 469 -17.35 17.53 40.07
CA ASP A 469 -17.73 18.30 38.88
C ASP A 469 -16.46 18.72 38.09
N PRO A 470 -16.35 18.33 36.80
CA PRO A 470 -15.30 18.77 35.89
C PRO A 470 -15.03 20.28 35.92
N VAL A 471 -16.08 21.11 35.99
CA VAL A 471 -15.95 22.58 35.96
C VAL A 471 -15.25 23.06 37.24
N ALA A 472 -15.72 22.58 38.40
CA ALA A 472 -15.13 22.91 39.69
C ALA A 472 -13.69 22.39 39.84
N LYS A 473 -13.34 21.30 39.14
CA LYS A 473 -11.97 20.77 39.10
C LYS A 473 -11.03 21.68 38.31
N VAL A 474 -11.45 22.16 37.14
CA VAL A 474 -10.67 23.11 36.33
C VAL A 474 -10.53 24.46 37.04
N ALA A 475 -11.60 24.97 37.67
CA ALA A 475 -11.55 26.22 38.43
C ALA A 475 -10.50 26.20 39.56
N ARG A 476 -10.34 25.05 40.24
CA ARG A 476 -9.33 24.87 41.29
C ARG A 476 -7.92 24.69 40.74
N ASN A 477 -7.77 24.13 39.54
CA ASN A 477 -6.47 23.94 38.90
C ASN A 477 -6.55 24.23 37.40
N PRO A 478 -6.42 25.52 36.99
CA PRO A 478 -6.51 25.92 35.58
C PRO A 478 -5.44 25.31 34.66
N SER A 479 -4.36 24.76 35.23
CA SER A 479 -3.34 24.04 34.44
C SER A 479 -3.80 22.64 33.99
N LEU A 480 -4.87 22.11 34.60
CA LEU A 480 -5.40 20.77 34.38
C LEU A 480 -6.31 20.74 33.13
N THR A 481 -5.72 20.98 31.96
CA THR A 481 -6.46 21.03 30.67
C THR A 481 -6.39 19.74 29.84
N THR A 482 -5.72 18.71 30.35
CA THR A 482 -5.36 17.50 29.60
C THR A 482 -6.18 16.25 29.98
N LYS A 483 -6.67 16.14 31.22
CA LYS A 483 -7.55 15.03 31.69
C LYS A 483 -8.60 15.53 32.68
N ILE A 484 -9.68 16.09 32.15
CA ILE A 484 -10.80 16.68 32.88
C ILE A 484 -11.99 15.71 32.98
N LYS A 485 -12.24 14.91 31.94
CA LYS A 485 -13.38 14.00 31.85
C LYS A 485 -13.43 13.05 33.06
N PRO A 486 -14.59 12.89 33.71
CA PRO A 486 -14.78 11.92 34.78
C PRO A 486 -14.53 10.47 34.33
N GLU A 487 -13.91 9.69 35.21
CA GLU A 487 -13.82 8.23 35.06
C GLU A 487 -15.14 7.60 35.50
N ARG A 488 -15.73 6.76 34.65
CA ARG A 488 -17.07 6.18 34.82
C ARG A 488 -17.03 4.66 34.78
N ASP A 489 -16.08 4.11 35.51
CA ASP A 489 -15.78 2.69 35.59
C ASP A 489 -16.23 2.07 36.92
N HIS A 490 -17.02 2.78 37.74
CA HIS A 490 -17.53 2.29 39.02
C HIS A 490 -18.23 0.91 38.91
N TRP A 491 -18.89 0.63 37.78
CA TRP A 491 -19.52 -0.65 37.50
C TRP A 491 -18.53 -1.80 37.23
N ARG A 492 -17.25 -1.49 36.98
CA ARG A 492 -16.15 -2.46 36.86
C ARG A 492 -15.65 -2.98 38.21
N GLY A 493 -16.00 -2.32 39.31
CA GLY A 493 -15.60 -2.64 40.69
C GLY A 493 -14.12 -2.35 41.00
N GLY A 494 -13.71 -2.47 42.27
CA GLY A 494 -12.41 -1.98 42.77
C GLY A 494 -11.13 -2.60 42.19
N TYR A 495 -11.21 -3.70 41.44
CA TYR A 495 -10.09 -4.28 40.70
C TYR A 495 -10.26 -4.20 39.16
N ALA A 496 -11.24 -3.46 38.66
CA ALA A 496 -11.59 -3.33 37.24
C ALA A 496 -11.81 -4.68 36.50
N ARG A 497 -12.21 -5.74 37.22
CA ARG A 497 -12.41 -7.08 36.66
C ARG A 497 -13.83 -7.36 36.20
N ALA A 498 -14.81 -6.51 36.53
CA ALA A 498 -16.19 -6.71 36.11
C ALA A 498 -16.41 -6.25 34.65
N GLY A 499 -17.46 -6.80 34.04
CA GLY A 499 -17.85 -6.52 32.66
C GLY A 499 -19.32 -6.16 32.55
N LEU A 500 -19.87 -6.22 31.34
CA LEU A 500 -21.27 -5.90 31.07
C LEU A 500 -22.22 -7.08 31.34
N GLY A 501 -21.70 -8.30 31.51
CA GLY A 501 -22.48 -9.52 31.72
C GLY A 501 -23.43 -9.80 30.55
N LEU A 502 -23.00 -9.51 29.32
CA LEU A 502 -23.84 -9.59 28.11
C LEU A 502 -23.49 -10.81 27.28
N SER A 503 -24.50 -11.33 26.58
CA SER A 503 -24.36 -12.43 25.64
C SER A 503 -23.78 -11.93 24.31
N LEU A 504 -22.64 -12.49 23.88
CA LEU A 504 -22.06 -12.23 22.56
C LEU A 504 -23.02 -12.60 21.42
N LYS A 505 -23.91 -13.57 21.65
CA LYS A 505 -24.94 -13.98 20.70
C LYS A 505 -25.96 -12.86 20.47
N GLU A 506 -26.40 -12.19 21.53
CA GLU A 506 -27.35 -11.06 21.42
C GLU A 506 -26.70 -9.83 20.78
N VAL A 507 -25.45 -9.54 21.14
CA VAL A 507 -24.65 -8.46 20.51
C VAL A 507 -24.52 -8.70 19.01
N MET A 508 -24.04 -9.88 18.60
CA MET A 508 -23.85 -10.18 17.17
C MET A 508 -25.16 -10.34 16.41
N THR A 509 -26.23 -10.81 17.04
CA THR A 509 -27.55 -10.84 16.39
C THR A 509 -28.01 -9.42 16.08
N THR A 510 -27.86 -8.49 17.03
CA THR A 510 -28.18 -7.06 16.81
C THR A 510 -27.34 -6.44 15.70
N MET A 511 -26.03 -6.74 15.67
CA MET A 511 -25.14 -6.27 14.62
C MET A 511 -25.59 -6.78 13.23
N VAL A 512 -25.81 -8.08 13.08
CA VAL A 512 -26.21 -8.68 11.80
C VAL A 512 -27.61 -8.22 11.37
N ASP A 513 -28.56 -8.08 12.32
CA ASP A 513 -29.89 -7.54 12.05
C ASP A 513 -29.80 -6.12 11.48
N LEU A 514 -29.01 -5.24 12.11
CA LEU A 514 -28.85 -3.85 11.71
C LEU A 514 -28.31 -3.73 10.29
N PHE A 515 -27.17 -4.37 9.99
CA PHE A 515 -26.57 -4.29 8.64
C PHE A 515 -27.41 -5.00 7.58
N SER A 516 -28.18 -6.02 7.95
CA SER A 516 -29.13 -6.66 7.03
C SER A 516 -30.32 -5.74 6.71
N ALA A 517 -30.86 -5.02 7.70
CA ALA A 517 -31.91 -4.03 7.48
C ALA A 517 -31.43 -2.89 6.56
N GLN A 518 -30.21 -2.40 6.78
CA GLN A 518 -29.56 -1.43 5.91
C GLN A 518 -29.51 -1.89 4.44
N MET A 519 -29.05 -3.11 4.19
CA MET A 519 -28.92 -3.66 2.83
C MET A 519 -30.25 -3.92 2.14
N PHE A 520 -31.22 -4.52 2.83
CA PHE A 520 -32.41 -5.06 2.18
C PHE A 520 -33.67 -4.19 2.37
N LEU A 521 -33.81 -3.49 3.51
CA LEU A 521 -34.99 -2.65 3.77
C LEU A 521 -34.79 -1.19 3.39
N TRP A 522 -33.64 -0.61 3.71
CA TRP A 522 -33.45 0.84 3.54
C TRP A 522 -32.69 1.19 2.27
N GLY A 523 -31.77 0.32 1.84
CA GLY A 523 -30.86 0.64 0.74
C GLY A 523 -29.85 1.73 1.11
N ILE A 524 -29.62 1.94 2.41
CA ILE A 524 -28.64 2.89 2.94
C ILE A 524 -27.69 2.09 3.80
N VAL A 525 -26.50 1.82 3.27
CA VAL A 525 -25.57 0.83 3.83
C VAL A 525 -24.33 1.53 4.34
N HIS A 526 -24.05 1.35 5.63
CA HIS A 526 -22.79 1.75 6.23
C HIS A 526 -21.70 0.77 5.80
N CYS A 527 -20.62 1.27 5.22
CA CYS A 527 -19.62 0.41 4.58
C CYS A 527 -18.39 0.12 5.46
N ASP A 528 -18.36 0.62 6.70
CA ASP A 528 -17.20 0.49 7.59
C ASP A 528 -17.58 0.11 9.03
N PRO A 529 -18.22 -1.06 9.26
CA PRO A 529 -18.59 -1.55 10.59
C PRO A 529 -17.39 -2.06 11.40
N HIS A 530 -16.28 -1.31 11.40
CA HIS A 530 -15.07 -1.63 12.13
C HIS A 530 -15.38 -1.74 13.63
N PRO A 531 -14.86 -2.75 14.35
CA PRO A 531 -15.13 -2.91 15.78
C PRO A 531 -14.73 -1.64 16.56
N GLY A 532 -13.71 -0.92 16.07
CA GLY A 532 -13.30 0.47 16.37
C GLY A 532 -14.43 1.44 16.73
N ASN A 533 -15.47 1.42 15.90
CA ASN A 533 -16.53 2.42 15.85
C ASN A 533 -17.83 1.91 16.47
N ILE A 534 -17.79 0.75 17.13
CA ILE A 534 -18.95 0.09 17.72
C ILE A 534 -18.74 -0.03 19.22
N PHE A 535 -19.62 0.62 19.98
CA PHE A 535 -19.67 0.47 21.43
C PHE A 535 -20.85 -0.41 21.84
N ILE A 536 -20.64 -1.18 22.89
CA ILE A 536 -21.64 -2.01 23.54
C ILE A 536 -21.93 -1.40 24.90
N ARG A 537 -23.22 -1.17 25.14
CA ARG A 537 -23.78 -0.72 26.42
C ARG A 537 -24.69 -1.80 27.01
N ARG A 538 -24.89 -1.73 28.32
CA ARG A 538 -25.87 -2.57 29.02
C ARG A 538 -27.11 -1.73 29.32
N THR A 539 -28.27 -2.19 28.87
CA THR A 539 -29.54 -1.56 29.25
C THR A 539 -29.89 -1.87 30.72
N PRO A 540 -30.75 -1.07 31.38
CA PRO A 540 -31.28 -1.39 32.70
C PRO A 540 -31.99 -2.76 32.79
N SER A 541 -32.56 -3.23 31.67
CA SER A 541 -33.15 -4.56 31.55
C SER A 541 -32.12 -5.69 31.43
N GLY A 542 -30.85 -5.35 31.25
CA GLY A 542 -29.74 -6.29 31.17
C GLY A 542 -29.45 -6.85 29.78
N HIS A 543 -30.03 -6.24 28.75
CA HIS A 543 -29.79 -6.56 27.36
C HIS A 543 -28.68 -5.67 26.77
N PRO A 544 -28.04 -6.10 25.67
CA PRO A 544 -27.07 -5.27 24.98
C PRO A 544 -27.76 -4.16 24.18
N GLU A 545 -27.12 -3.01 24.14
CA GLU A 545 -27.39 -1.95 23.17
C GLU A 545 -26.12 -1.70 22.36
N LEU A 546 -26.26 -1.73 21.03
CA LEU A 546 -25.17 -1.49 20.09
C LEU A 546 -25.20 -0.01 19.68
N VAL A 547 -24.09 0.70 19.88
CA VAL A 547 -23.94 2.10 19.51
C VAL A 547 -23.01 2.24 18.31
N LEU A 548 -23.47 2.91 17.24
CA LEU A 548 -22.65 3.23 16.07
C LEU A 548 -22.24 4.71 16.11
N ILE A 549 -20.93 4.96 16.20
CA ILE A 549 -20.40 6.33 16.36
C ILE A 549 -19.79 6.93 15.08
N ASP A 550 -19.47 6.11 14.08
CA ASP A 550 -18.90 6.57 12.80
C ASP A 550 -19.96 6.46 11.70
N HIS A 551 -20.16 7.57 10.99
CA HIS A 551 -21.10 7.63 9.87
C HIS A 551 -20.50 8.23 8.60
N GLY A 552 -19.15 8.22 8.50
CA GLY A 552 -18.42 8.88 7.41
C GLY A 552 -18.55 8.19 6.05
N LEU A 553 -18.84 6.88 6.04
CA LEU A 553 -18.88 6.09 4.79
C LEU A 553 -20.19 5.31 4.63
N TYR A 554 -21.05 5.88 3.77
CA TYR A 554 -22.32 5.30 3.33
C TYR A 554 -22.43 5.19 1.80
N ILE A 555 -23.18 4.18 1.37
CA ILE A 555 -23.69 4.06 0.00
C ILE A 555 -25.21 4.03 0.00
N HIS A 556 -25.77 4.48 -1.11
CA HIS A 556 -27.20 4.39 -1.39
C HIS A 556 -27.42 3.42 -2.54
N MET A 557 -28.40 2.55 -2.36
CA MET A 557 -28.88 1.60 -3.36
C MET A 557 -30.24 2.08 -3.84
N ASP A 558 -30.41 2.20 -5.14
CA ASP A 558 -31.74 2.37 -5.69
C ASP A 558 -32.61 1.13 -5.42
N THR A 559 -33.94 1.29 -5.57
CA THR A 559 -34.90 0.23 -5.26
C THR A 559 -34.71 -0.98 -6.17
N GLU A 560 -34.37 -0.78 -7.44
CA GLU A 560 -34.18 -1.86 -8.41
C GLU A 560 -33.02 -2.76 -7.99
N PHE A 561 -31.83 -2.18 -7.80
CA PHE A 561 -30.63 -2.87 -7.39
C PHE A 561 -30.81 -3.52 -6.01
N ARG A 562 -31.44 -2.83 -5.06
CA ARG A 562 -31.76 -3.39 -3.73
C ARG A 562 -32.62 -4.65 -3.82
N HIS A 563 -33.67 -4.63 -4.65
CA HIS A 563 -34.51 -5.80 -4.87
C HIS A 563 -33.78 -6.91 -5.62
N GLN A 564 -32.98 -6.58 -6.64
CA GLN A 564 -32.12 -7.55 -7.33
C GLN A 564 -31.15 -8.22 -6.35
N TYR A 565 -30.52 -7.45 -5.45
CA TYR A 565 -29.61 -7.96 -4.45
C TYR A 565 -30.31 -8.87 -3.42
N ALA A 566 -31.52 -8.53 -2.99
CA ALA A 566 -32.33 -9.39 -2.14
C ALA A 566 -32.73 -10.71 -2.85
N ARG A 567 -33.10 -10.65 -4.14
CA ARG A 567 -33.39 -11.83 -4.96
C ARG A 567 -32.14 -12.70 -5.16
N PHE A 568 -30.99 -12.08 -5.38
CA PHE A 568 -29.69 -12.76 -5.48
C PHE A 568 -29.38 -13.53 -4.19
N TRP A 569 -29.48 -12.91 -3.02
CA TRP A 569 -29.27 -13.58 -1.73
C TRP A 569 -30.23 -14.74 -1.49
N LYS A 570 -31.50 -14.58 -1.88
CA LYS A 570 -32.48 -15.65 -1.81
C LYS A 570 -32.10 -16.82 -2.73
N ALA A 571 -31.82 -16.54 -4.00
CA ALA A 571 -31.43 -17.54 -4.99
C ALA A 571 -30.16 -18.29 -4.58
N LEU A 572 -29.18 -17.57 -4.04
CA LEU A 572 -27.92 -18.10 -3.52
C LEU A 572 -28.11 -19.13 -2.40
N LEU A 573 -29.11 -18.93 -1.54
CA LEU A 573 -29.38 -19.81 -0.40
C LEU A 573 -30.36 -20.94 -0.73
N THR A 574 -31.21 -20.77 -1.76
CA THR A 574 -32.08 -21.84 -2.28
C THR A 574 -31.47 -22.61 -3.44
N PHE A 575 -30.22 -22.31 -3.81
CA PHE A 575 -29.53 -22.87 -4.96
C PHE A 575 -30.31 -22.70 -6.29
N ASP A 576 -31.04 -21.59 -6.45
CA ASP A 576 -31.72 -21.25 -7.71
C ASP A 576 -30.71 -20.63 -8.69
N ASN A 577 -29.97 -21.50 -9.38
CA ASN A 577 -28.93 -21.08 -10.31
C ASN A 577 -29.46 -20.29 -11.50
N THR A 578 -30.72 -20.50 -11.89
CA THR A 578 -31.30 -19.80 -13.05
C THR A 578 -31.46 -18.32 -12.75
N THR A 579 -32.10 -18.00 -11.61
CA THR A 579 -32.23 -16.63 -11.11
C THR A 579 -30.87 -16.03 -10.77
N LEU A 580 -29.99 -16.80 -10.13
CA LEU A 580 -28.65 -16.33 -9.77
C LEU A 580 -27.84 -15.94 -11.02
N ASN A 581 -27.78 -16.79 -12.04
CA ASN A 581 -27.07 -16.52 -13.28
C ASN A 581 -27.65 -15.31 -14.03
N SER A 582 -28.99 -15.20 -14.08
CA SER A 582 -29.66 -14.08 -14.76
C SER A 582 -29.29 -12.73 -14.12
N ILE A 583 -29.34 -12.64 -12.79
CA ILE A 583 -29.02 -11.40 -12.07
C ILE A 583 -27.54 -11.06 -12.22
N VAL A 584 -26.66 -12.03 -11.96
CA VAL A 584 -25.21 -11.82 -11.92
C VAL A 584 -24.66 -11.47 -13.31
N ARG A 585 -25.15 -12.11 -14.38
CA ARG A 585 -24.83 -11.70 -15.76
C ARG A 585 -25.41 -10.32 -16.10
N GLY A 586 -26.57 -9.96 -15.56
CA GLY A 586 -27.14 -8.62 -15.66
C GLY A 586 -26.22 -7.54 -15.09
N TRP A 587 -25.47 -7.86 -14.02
CA TRP A 587 -24.44 -7.01 -13.43
C TRP A 587 -23.10 -7.01 -14.19
N GLY A 588 -23.01 -7.69 -15.34
CA GLY A 588 -21.79 -7.75 -16.13
C GLY A 588 -20.76 -8.80 -15.66
N VAL A 589 -21.11 -9.64 -14.68
CA VAL A 589 -20.23 -10.73 -14.21
C VAL A 589 -20.31 -11.91 -15.19
N GLN A 590 -19.16 -12.42 -15.62
CA GLN A 590 -19.10 -13.54 -16.55
C GLN A 590 -19.23 -14.89 -15.85
N ASN A 591 -18.63 -15.03 -14.66
CA ASN A 591 -18.64 -16.26 -13.87
C ASN A 591 -19.46 -16.10 -12.59
N ALA A 592 -20.72 -16.57 -12.64
CA ALA A 592 -21.64 -16.41 -11.52
C ALA A 592 -21.32 -17.34 -10.34
N ASP A 593 -20.81 -18.55 -10.60
CA ASP A 593 -20.39 -19.50 -9.56
C ASP A 593 -19.21 -18.94 -8.75
N LEU A 594 -18.25 -18.30 -9.43
CA LEU A 594 -17.13 -17.62 -8.80
C LEU A 594 -17.61 -16.42 -7.96
N PHE A 595 -18.53 -15.62 -8.49
CA PHE A 595 -19.09 -14.47 -7.76
C PHE A 595 -19.94 -14.90 -6.55
N ALA A 596 -20.73 -15.96 -6.68
CA ALA A 596 -21.48 -16.58 -5.59
C ALA A 596 -20.53 -17.11 -4.52
N SER A 597 -19.43 -17.74 -4.93
CA SER A 597 -18.39 -18.24 -4.02
C SER A 597 -17.69 -17.10 -3.28
N ALA A 598 -17.37 -16.01 -3.98
CA ALA A 598 -16.79 -14.81 -3.39
C ALA A 598 -17.76 -14.11 -2.42
N THR A 599 -19.07 -14.06 -2.74
CA THR A 599 -20.09 -13.46 -1.85
C THR A 599 -20.26 -14.27 -0.57
N LEU A 600 -20.37 -15.60 -0.68
CA LEU A 600 -20.53 -16.46 0.49
C LEU A 600 -19.22 -16.67 1.25
N MET A 601 -18.09 -16.30 0.65
CA MET A 601 -16.75 -16.64 1.14
C MET A 601 -16.62 -18.15 1.39
N ARG A 602 -17.21 -18.97 0.50
CA ARG A 602 -17.10 -20.43 0.49
C ARG A 602 -17.43 -20.96 -0.91
N PRO A 603 -16.97 -22.16 -1.29
CA PRO A 603 -17.34 -22.75 -2.57
C PRO A 603 -18.85 -22.85 -2.73
N TYR A 604 -19.38 -22.17 -3.74
CA TYR A 604 -20.77 -22.32 -4.12
C TYR A 604 -20.96 -23.68 -4.77
N ARG A 605 -21.75 -24.55 -4.13
CA ARG A 605 -22.00 -25.92 -4.60
C ARG A 605 -23.31 -26.07 -5.38
N GLY A 606 -24.05 -24.98 -5.55
CA GLY A 606 -25.31 -25.01 -6.27
C GLY A 606 -25.13 -25.12 -7.77
N GLY A 607 -24.11 -24.47 -8.33
CA GLY A 607 -23.93 -24.30 -9.77
C GLY A 607 -23.27 -25.47 -10.48
N ASP A 608 -22.64 -25.19 -11.63
CA ASP A 608 -22.00 -26.21 -12.47
C ASP A 608 -20.64 -26.66 -11.92
N LEU A 609 -20.18 -26.12 -10.79
CA LEU A 609 -18.88 -26.43 -10.17
C LEU A 609 -17.70 -26.12 -11.10
N SER A 610 -17.89 -25.29 -12.12
CA SER A 610 -16.84 -24.87 -13.07
C SER A 610 -15.66 -24.24 -12.35
N THR A 611 -15.92 -23.45 -11.30
CA THR A 611 -14.87 -22.86 -10.46
C THR A 611 -14.02 -23.94 -9.80
N HIS A 612 -14.62 -24.96 -9.17
CA HIS A 612 -13.87 -26.05 -8.52
C HIS A 612 -13.01 -26.82 -9.52
N ARG A 613 -13.59 -27.19 -10.67
CA ARG A 613 -12.89 -27.92 -11.74
C ARG A 613 -11.73 -27.13 -12.35
N SER A 614 -11.83 -25.80 -12.40
CA SER A 614 -10.76 -24.95 -12.95
C SER A 614 -9.50 -24.88 -12.08
N PHE A 615 -9.61 -25.16 -10.78
CA PHE A 615 -8.48 -25.10 -9.83
C PHE A 615 -7.85 -26.46 -9.51
N GLU A 616 -8.56 -27.58 -9.71
CA GLU A 616 -8.03 -28.94 -9.49
C GLU A 616 -6.78 -29.27 -10.33
N GLY A 617 -6.63 -28.66 -11.51
CA GLY A 617 -5.50 -28.90 -12.42
C GLY A 617 -4.17 -28.22 -12.02
N LEU A 618 -4.18 -27.25 -11.11
CA LEU A 618 -2.99 -26.45 -10.71
C LEU A 618 -2.12 -27.16 -9.65
N SER A 619 -2.56 -28.31 -9.15
CA SER A 619 -1.94 -29.07 -8.05
C SER A 619 -0.64 -29.79 -8.46
N LYS A 620 -0.37 -29.96 -9.77
CA LYS A 620 0.70 -30.84 -10.29
C LYS A 620 2.00 -30.14 -10.75
N SER A 621 2.13 -28.82 -10.67
CA SER A 621 3.32 -28.09 -11.15
C SER A 621 4.40 -27.88 -10.07
N GLU A 622 5.66 -27.70 -10.47
CA GLU A 622 6.78 -27.35 -9.59
C GLU A 622 6.47 -26.07 -8.77
N ARG A 623 6.94 -26.00 -7.52
CA ARG A 623 6.54 -24.96 -6.54
C ARG A 623 6.72 -23.52 -7.06
N ALA A 624 7.77 -23.23 -7.83
CA ALA A 624 8.03 -21.91 -8.40
C ALA A 624 7.05 -21.53 -9.52
N THR A 625 6.76 -22.47 -10.42
CA THR A 625 5.81 -22.32 -11.54
C THR A 625 4.37 -22.19 -11.02
N ARG A 626 4.06 -22.93 -9.95
CA ARG A 626 2.77 -22.92 -9.26
C ARG A 626 2.39 -21.52 -8.76
N HIS A 627 3.30 -20.81 -8.10
CA HIS A 627 3.05 -19.42 -7.65
C HIS A 627 2.70 -18.46 -8.79
N TYR A 628 3.40 -18.56 -9.92
CA TYR A 628 3.12 -17.75 -11.11
C TYR A 628 1.78 -18.12 -11.75
N GLU A 629 1.50 -19.41 -11.95
CA GLU A 629 0.26 -19.91 -12.56
C GLU A 629 -0.98 -19.52 -11.75
N MET A 630 -0.92 -19.60 -10.43
CA MET A 630 -2.03 -19.23 -9.55
C MET A 630 -2.30 -17.74 -9.56
N GLN A 631 -1.27 -16.89 -9.69
CA GLN A 631 -1.47 -15.45 -9.81
C GLN A 631 -2.07 -15.07 -11.17
N GLN A 632 -1.71 -15.78 -12.23
CA GLN A 632 -2.39 -15.64 -13.52
C GLN A 632 -3.85 -16.08 -13.44
N ALA A 633 -4.14 -17.18 -12.73
CA ALA A 633 -5.49 -17.64 -12.47
C ALA A 633 -6.30 -16.61 -11.64
N ALA A 634 -5.70 -16.01 -10.60
CA ALA A 634 -6.32 -14.95 -9.80
C ALA A 634 -6.60 -13.70 -10.65
N ARG A 635 -5.67 -13.28 -11.51
CA ARG A 635 -5.88 -12.16 -12.44
C ARG A 635 -6.98 -12.45 -13.47
N LYS A 636 -7.09 -13.70 -13.93
CA LYS A 636 -8.20 -14.15 -14.78
C LYS A 636 -9.53 -14.11 -14.02
N ALA A 637 -9.57 -14.66 -12.81
CA ALA A 637 -10.76 -14.64 -11.95
C ALA A 637 -11.28 -13.21 -11.68
N ILE A 638 -10.38 -12.25 -11.41
CA ILE A 638 -10.74 -10.84 -11.23
C ILE A 638 -11.37 -10.27 -12.50
N ARG A 639 -10.83 -10.60 -13.68
CA ARG A 639 -11.41 -10.19 -14.98
C ARG A 639 -12.78 -10.81 -15.22
N ASP A 640 -12.93 -12.09 -14.91
CA ASP A 640 -14.19 -12.81 -15.11
C ASP A 640 -15.29 -12.29 -14.16
N ILE A 641 -14.91 -11.81 -12.97
CA ILE A 641 -15.80 -11.09 -12.05
C ILE A 641 -16.11 -9.69 -12.60
N LEU A 642 -15.10 -8.88 -12.90
CA LEU A 642 -15.23 -7.49 -13.36
C LEU A 642 -15.59 -7.36 -14.86
N GLY A 643 -16.23 -8.39 -15.43
CA GLY A 643 -16.38 -8.60 -16.87
C GLY A 643 -16.75 -7.37 -17.68
N ASP A 644 -18.02 -6.96 -17.62
CA ASP A 644 -18.51 -5.73 -18.27
C ASP A 644 -18.60 -4.59 -17.26
N GLU A 645 -17.57 -3.76 -17.22
CA GLU A 645 -17.44 -2.61 -16.30
C GLU A 645 -18.62 -1.62 -16.41
N SER A 646 -19.29 -1.53 -17.57
CA SER A 646 -20.38 -0.59 -17.78
C SER A 646 -21.66 -0.99 -17.02
N LYS A 647 -21.83 -2.29 -16.76
CA LYS A 647 -23.01 -2.85 -16.08
C LYS A 647 -22.78 -3.08 -14.59
N TRP A 648 -21.53 -3.01 -14.13
CA TRP A 648 -21.18 -3.31 -12.76
C TRP A 648 -21.84 -2.34 -11.76
N PRO A 649 -22.70 -2.83 -10.84
CA PRO A 649 -23.28 -1.98 -9.82
C PRO A 649 -22.20 -1.48 -8.86
N ARG A 650 -21.90 -0.17 -8.93
CA ARG A 650 -20.88 0.50 -8.09
C ARG A 650 -21.02 0.19 -6.59
N PRO A 651 -22.24 0.14 -5.99
CA PRO A 651 -22.39 -0.17 -4.56
C PRO A 651 -21.84 -1.54 -4.13
N LEU A 652 -21.73 -2.53 -5.03
CA LEU A 652 -21.32 -3.90 -4.68
C LEU A 652 -19.96 -3.98 -3.98
N ILE A 653 -19.02 -3.11 -4.34
CA ILE A 653 -17.66 -3.10 -3.76
C ILE A 653 -17.73 -2.81 -2.27
N PHE A 654 -18.56 -1.83 -1.89
CA PHE A 654 -18.72 -1.44 -0.51
C PHE A 654 -19.63 -2.39 0.28
N ILE A 655 -20.61 -3.02 -0.37
CA ILE A 655 -21.42 -4.08 0.26
C ILE A 655 -20.53 -5.28 0.60
N GLY A 656 -19.64 -5.69 -0.31
CA GLY A 656 -18.67 -6.75 -0.07
C GLY A 656 -17.77 -6.44 1.14
N ARG A 657 -17.28 -5.20 1.22
CA ARG A 657 -16.52 -4.70 2.38
C ARG A 657 -17.32 -4.82 3.68
N ASN A 658 -18.57 -4.34 3.73
CA ASN A 658 -19.42 -4.47 4.92
C ASN A 658 -19.57 -5.94 5.35
N LEU A 659 -19.99 -6.81 4.43
CA LEU A 659 -20.21 -8.23 4.71
C LEU A 659 -18.96 -8.92 5.26
N ARG A 660 -17.78 -8.57 4.72
CA ARG A 660 -16.50 -9.13 5.15
C ARG A 660 -16.13 -8.72 6.57
N ILE A 661 -16.34 -7.46 6.95
CA ILE A 661 -16.04 -6.98 8.31
C ILE A 661 -17.03 -7.54 9.32
N VAL A 662 -18.32 -7.61 8.97
CA VAL A 662 -19.34 -8.22 9.83
C VAL A 662 -19.03 -9.70 10.07
N GLN A 663 -18.57 -10.41 9.02
CA GLN A 663 -18.04 -11.77 9.15
C GLN A 663 -16.84 -11.81 10.12
N ALA A 664 -15.84 -10.95 9.94
CA ALA A 664 -14.65 -10.93 10.77
C ALA A 664 -14.99 -10.68 12.25
N ASN A 665 -15.90 -9.74 12.54
CA ASN A 665 -16.38 -9.48 13.89
C ASN A 665 -17.12 -10.70 14.49
N ASN A 666 -17.89 -11.43 13.68
CA ASN A 666 -18.54 -12.66 14.13
C ASN A 666 -17.50 -13.74 14.47
N GLN A 667 -16.50 -13.93 13.62
CA GLN A 667 -15.39 -14.87 13.84
C GLN A 667 -14.60 -14.53 15.10
N PHE A 668 -14.18 -13.27 15.24
CA PHE A 668 -13.45 -12.76 16.40
C PHE A 668 -14.17 -13.05 17.73
N LEU A 669 -15.50 -12.92 17.75
CA LEU A 669 -16.32 -13.22 18.92
C LEU A 669 -16.62 -14.72 19.13
N GLY A 670 -16.05 -15.62 18.32
CA GLY A 670 -16.20 -17.08 18.42
C GLY A 670 -17.41 -17.63 17.66
N SER A 671 -17.82 -16.95 16.59
CA SER A 671 -18.97 -17.29 15.74
C SER A 671 -20.25 -17.59 16.55
N PRO A 672 -20.73 -16.65 17.38
CA PRO A 672 -21.89 -16.90 18.25
C PRO A 672 -23.22 -17.01 17.48
N VAL A 673 -23.29 -16.52 16.23
CA VAL A 673 -24.51 -16.53 15.41
C VAL A 673 -24.28 -17.11 14.01
N ASN A 674 -25.33 -17.70 13.43
CA ASN A 674 -25.39 -18.05 12.01
C ASN A 674 -25.78 -16.82 11.19
N ARG A 675 -24.79 -15.98 10.83
CA ARG A 675 -25.03 -14.72 10.10
C ARG A 675 -25.73 -14.95 8.76
N ILE A 676 -25.35 -16.02 8.03
CA ILE A 676 -25.88 -16.32 6.69
C ILE A 676 -27.40 -16.52 6.76
N LYS A 677 -27.87 -17.26 7.78
CA LYS A 677 -29.30 -17.44 8.03
C LYS A 677 -30.01 -16.12 8.36
N ILE A 678 -29.43 -15.29 9.24
CA ILE A 678 -30.04 -14.01 9.62
C ILE A 678 -30.14 -13.11 8.40
N THR A 679 -29.03 -12.87 7.69
CA THR A 679 -28.96 -12.06 6.47
C THR A 679 -29.92 -12.57 5.39
N GLY A 680 -29.94 -13.87 5.13
CA GLY A 680 -30.87 -14.48 4.19
C GLY A 680 -32.35 -14.31 4.58
N THR A 681 -32.65 -14.39 5.87
CA THR A 681 -34.01 -14.16 6.39
C THR A 681 -34.46 -12.73 6.14
N TRP A 682 -33.59 -11.74 6.38
CA TRP A 682 -33.86 -10.34 6.05
C TRP A 682 -34.03 -10.12 4.54
N ALA A 683 -33.15 -10.69 3.71
CA ALA A 683 -33.26 -10.61 2.25
C ALA A 683 -34.59 -11.16 1.74
N SER A 684 -35.01 -12.34 2.25
CA SER A 684 -36.27 -12.93 1.86
C SER A 684 -37.48 -12.14 2.38
N ARG A 685 -37.40 -11.53 3.56
CA ARG A 685 -38.48 -10.70 4.13
C ARG A 685 -38.64 -9.39 3.39
N ALA A 686 -37.54 -8.74 3.00
CA ALA A 686 -37.59 -7.50 2.25
C ALA A 686 -38.42 -7.62 0.96
N LEU A 687 -38.37 -8.77 0.29
CA LEU A 687 -39.19 -9.05 -0.90
C LEU A 687 -40.68 -9.31 -0.63
N VAL A 688 -41.06 -9.53 0.64
CA VAL A 688 -42.44 -9.76 1.09
C VAL A 688 -43.02 -8.47 1.67
N GLU A 689 -42.22 -7.76 2.48
CA GLU A 689 -42.59 -6.56 3.22
C GLU A 689 -42.45 -5.28 2.37
N SER A 690 -41.80 -5.32 1.19
CA SER A 690 -41.56 -4.12 0.38
C SER A 690 -42.87 -3.48 -0.09
N PRO A 691 -43.09 -2.17 0.19
CA PRO A 691 -44.27 -1.44 -0.24
C PRO A 691 -44.30 -1.22 -1.76
N ASP A 692 -43.16 -1.37 -2.44
CA ASP A 692 -42.97 -1.08 -3.86
C ASP A 692 -43.45 -2.23 -4.77
N LEU A 693 -43.76 -3.40 -4.21
CA LEU A 693 -44.21 -4.59 -4.96
C LEU A 693 -45.73 -4.71 -4.94
N SER A 694 -46.31 -5.27 -6.02
CA SER A 694 -47.75 -5.53 -6.11
C SER A 694 -48.22 -6.61 -5.13
N ALA A 695 -49.51 -6.61 -4.75
CA ALA A 695 -50.06 -7.56 -3.79
C ALA A 695 -49.91 -9.03 -4.23
N SER A 696 -50.03 -9.30 -5.53
CA SER A 696 -49.85 -10.64 -6.11
C SER A 696 -48.40 -11.12 -6.02
N GLU A 697 -47.43 -10.23 -6.26
CA GLU A 697 -46.01 -10.52 -6.11
C GLU A 697 -45.63 -10.77 -4.66
N ARG A 698 -46.18 -10.00 -3.71
CA ARG A 698 -45.98 -10.23 -2.28
C ARG A 698 -46.48 -11.60 -1.84
N LEU A 699 -47.67 -12.00 -2.30
CA LEU A 699 -48.23 -13.32 -1.98
C LEU A 699 -47.36 -14.47 -2.54
N ARG A 700 -46.89 -14.34 -3.79
CA ARG A 700 -45.96 -15.30 -4.40
C ARG A 700 -44.63 -15.36 -3.64
N ASN A 701 -44.12 -14.22 -3.20
CA ASN A 701 -42.91 -14.14 -2.40
C ASN A 701 -43.09 -14.72 -1.00
N PHE A 702 -44.28 -14.61 -0.41
CA PHE A 702 -44.61 -15.21 0.89
C PHE A 702 -44.58 -16.74 0.83
N GLY A 703 -45.21 -17.37 -0.16
CA GLY A 703 -45.12 -18.82 -0.35
C GLY A 703 -43.68 -19.30 -0.52
N ARG A 704 -42.88 -18.56 -1.30
CA ARG A 704 -41.44 -18.83 -1.47
C ARG A 704 -40.63 -18.54 -0.20
N HIS A 705 -41.05 -17.62 0.67
CA HIS A 705 -40.43 -17.36 1.96
C HIS A 705 -40.63 -18.54 2.92
N LEU A 706 -41.79 -19.20 2.87
CA LEU A 706 -42.05 -20.38 3.68
C LEU A 706 -41.12 -21.54 3.29
N LEU A 707 -40.99 -21.81 1.98
CA LEU A 707 -40.04 -22.80 1.45
C LEU A 707 -38.59 -22.47 1.83
N PHE A 708 -38.22 -21.19 1.76
CA PHE A 708 -36.91 -20.69 2.17
C PHE A 708 -36.60 -20.98 3.66
N ARG A 709 -37.58 -20.85 4.55
CA ARG A 709 -37.40 -21.18 5.98
C ARG A 709 -37.13 -22.67 6.21
N VAL A 710 -37.72 -23.55 5.41
CA VAL A 710 -37.46 -25.01 5.46
C VAL A 710 -36.02 -25.30 5.04
N VAL A 711 -35.53 -24.69 3.95
CA VAL A 711 -34.13 -24.84 3.51
C VAL A 711 -33.16 -24.34 4.59
N LEU A 712 -33.44 -23.19 5.21
CA LEU A 712 -32.58 -22.66 6.27
C LEU A 712 -32.53 -23.52 7.54
N PHE A 713 -33.56 -24.31 7.84
CA PHE A 713 -33.53 -25.23 8.97
C PHE A 713 -32.38 -26.26 8.83
N SER A 714 -32.07 -26.72 7.62
CA SER A 714 -30.92 -27.59 7.38
C SER A 714 -29.58 -26.93 7.75
N THR A 715 -29.47 -25.60 7.56
CA THR A 715 -28.27 -24.85 7.94
C THR A 715 -28.12 -24.71 9.45
N ASP A 716 -29.22 -24.74 10.21
CA ASP A 716 -29.18 -24.77 11.68
C ASP A 716 -28.61 -26.09 12.19
N LEU A 717 -28.98 -27.22 11.58
CA LEU A 717 -28.43 -28.53 11.91
C LEU A 717 -26.91 -28.56 11.71
N PHE A 718 -26.43 -28.01 10.59
CA PHE A 718 -25.00 -27.88 10.32
C PHE A 718 -24.30 -26.95 11.34
N PHE A 719 -24.90 -25.79 11.63
CA PHE A 719 -24.36 -24.88 12.65
C PHE A 719 -24.26 -25.56 14.03
N TRP A 720 -25.31 -26.26 14.46
CA TRP A 720 -25.31 -27.03 15.71
C TRP A 720 -24.25 -28.12 15.72
N PHE A 721 -24.09 -28.86 14.62
CA PHE A 721 -23.03 -29.85 14.47
C PHE A 721 -21.64 -29.23 14.66
N THR A 722 -21.36 -28.09 14.02
CA THR A 722 -20.07 -27.39 14.21
C THR A 722 -19.89 -26.87 15.63
N LYS A 723 -20.96 -26.42 16.30
CA LYS A 723 -20.91 -25.99 17.70
C LYS A 723 -20.63 -27.15 18.67
N VAL A 724 -21.23 -28.32 18.45
CA VAL A 724 -20.93 -29.54 19.21
C VAL A 724 -19.46 -29.92 19.02
N ARG A 725 -18.97 -29.89 17.79
CA ARG A 725 -17.56 -30.15 17.48
C ARG A 725 -16.62 -29.13 18.14
N GLN A 726 -16.99 -27.85 18.17
CA GLN A 726 -16.25 -26.79 18.86
C GLN A 726 -16.23 -27.01 20.38
N PHE A 727 -17.37 -27.40 20.97
CA PHE A 727 -17.47 -27.73 22.39
C PHE A 727 -16.60 -28.94 22.76
N LEU A 728 -16.58 -29.98 21.92
CA LEU A 728 -15.74 -31.16 22.08
C LEU A 728 -14.25 -30.92 21.74
N ARG A 729 -13.84 -29.67 21.44
CA ARG A 729 -12.48 -29.29 21.01
C ARG A 729 -11.97 -30.05 19.78
N LEU A 730 -12.88 -30.58 18.95
CA LEU A 730 -12.57 -31.33 17.73
C LEU A 730 -12.49 -30.41 16.48
N GLY A 731 -12.55 -29.09 16.65
CA GLY A 731 -12.44 -28.10 15.56
C GLY A 731 -12.93 -26.69 15.95
N GLY A 732 -12.91 -25.76 15.01
CA GLY A 732 -13.44 -24.40 15.17
C GLY A 732 -14.96 -24.30 14.94
N GLY A 733 -15.52 -23.09 15.04
CA GLY A 733 -16.92 -22.79 14.73
C GLY A 733 -17.24 -22.89 13.24
N MET A 734 -18.51 -22.67 12.87
CA MET A 734 -18.96 -22.71 11.47
C MET A 734 -18.13 -21.80 10.56
N GLU A 735 -17.83 -20.56 10.98
CA GLU A 735 -17.03 -19.64 10.16
C GLU A 735 -15.57 -20.03 10.10
N ASP A 736 -15.01 -20.57 11.19
CA ASP A 736 -13.64 -21.11 11.19
C ASP A 736 -13.55 -22.33 10.25
N SER A 737 -14.61 -23.14 10.16
CA SER A 737 -14.67 -24.26 9.22
C SER A 737 -14.81 -23.81 7.77
N ILE A 738 -15.57 -22.72 7.53
CA ILE A 738 -15.69 -22.08 6.22
C ILE A 738 -14.33 -21.51 5.80
N GLU A 739 -13.67 -20.79 6.71
CA GLU A 739 -12.35 -20.23 6.46
C GLU A 739 -11.29 -21.32 6.30
N ALA A 740 -11.30 -22.39 7.11
CA ALA A 740 -10.40 -23.52 6.93
C ALA A 740 -10.62 -24.21 5.57
N GLN A 741 -11.87 -24.27 5.08
CA GLN A 741 -12.16 -24.75 3.72
C GLN A 741 -11.62 -23.78 2.66
N MET A 742 -11.73 -22.46 2.88
CA MET A 742 -11.10 -21.46 2.03
C MET A 742 -9.57 -21.56 2.07
N GLN A 743 -8.97 -21.78 3.23
CA GLN A 743 -7.52 -21.94 3.43
C GLN A 743 -7.03 -23.24 2.80
N GLY A 744 -7.79 -24.32 2.90
CA GLY A 744 -7.53 -25.58 2.20
C GLY A 744 -7.54 -25.37 0.69
N MET A 745 -8.57 -24.71 0.17
CA MET A 745 -8.65 -24.35 -1.25
C MET A 745 -7.51 -23.40 -1.65
N ALA A 746 -7.22 -22.36 -0.85
CA ALA A 746 -6.11 -21.46 -1.10
C ALA A 746 -4.78 -22.21 -1.09
N LYS A 747 -4.59 -23.17 -0.19
CA LYS A 747 -3.40 -24.03 -0.09
C LYS A 747 -3.30 -25.04 -1.24
N ASP A 748 -4.41 -25.58 -1.71
CA ASP A 748 -4.52 -26.39 -2.92
C ASP A 748 -4.30 -25.53 -4.18
N MET A 749 -4.61 -24.25 -4.08
CA MET A 749 -4.21 -23.15 -4.97
C MET A 749 -2.90 -22.48 -4.51
N GLY A 750 -2.03 -23.17 -3.74
CA GLY A 750 -0.67 -22.77 -3.32
C GLY A 750 -0.49 -21.38 -2.66
N VAL A 751 -1.57 -20.78 -2.19
CA VAL A 751 -1.64 -19.54 -1.41
C VAL A 751 -1.76 -19.91 0.07
N GLU A 752 -0.73 -19.61 0.85
CA GLU A 752 -0.82 -19.61 2.31
C GLU A 752 -1.59 -18.36 2.76
N LEU A 753 -2.88 -18.51 3.04
CA LEU A 753 -3.65 -17.48 3.72
C LEU A 753 -3.16 -17.40 5.17
N SER A 754 -2.43 -16.34 5.52
CA SER A 754 -2.01 -16.11 6.90
C SER A 754 -3.25 -15.86 7.77
N GLN A 755 -3.38 -16.61 8.87
CA GLN A 755 -4.47 -16.51 9.86
C GLN A 755 -4.55 -15.16 10.61
N ASN A 756 -3.66 -14.20 10.33
CA ASN A 756 -3.41 -13.04 11.19
C ASN A 756 -3.90 -11.70 10.62
N VAL A 757 -4.79 -11.68 9.62
CA VAL A 757 -5.26 -10.40 9.04
C VAL A 757 -6.16 -9.61 10.01
N PHE A 758 -6.62 -10.24 11.11
CA PHE A 758 -7.56 -9.64 12.07
C PHE A 758 -7.17 -9.82 13.55
N GLU A 759 -5.90 -10.09 13.84
CA GLU A 759 -5.36 -9.80 15.18
C GLU A 759 -4.93 -8.33 15.22
N GLY A 760 -5.92 -7.43 15.34
CA GLY A 760 -5.75 -5.99 15.40
C GLY A 760 -7.06 -5.30 15.74
#